data_AF-A0A0S9QHZ3-F1
#
_entry.id   AF-A0A0S9QHZ3-F1
#
_cell.length_a   1.000
_cell.length_b   1.000
_cell.length_c   1.000
_cell.angle_alpha   90.00
_cell.angle_beta   90.00
_cell.angle_gamma   90.00
#
_symmetry.space_group_name_H-M   'P 1'
#
loop_
_entity.id
_entity.type
_entity.pdbx_description
1 polymer ?
#
loop_
_entity_poly.entity_id
_entity_poly.type
_entity_poly.pdbx_seq_one_letter_code
_entity_poly.pdbx_strand_id
1 'polypeptide(L)'
;MRSTAPSTFATGGVLDDEPLALPAAWSPPPRPPLPLVAGIVPVVGAVALWLVTGSLFSLWFALLGPLIAAATMLDARRAARRDGRRAAADAMRARAEVSAAVTARHESERAQLWARHPDVARLATRDGEIWRGGRDACLVVGEGERASVVRVTGGDGDPDAAELRRRAARVAGAPVTLPLAAGVVVVGGETLAAAVQRALVLQACLAFAPDELHVLPPLGRGLDWMEALPHRDCRGGSQLAVVGPGEVVPADADLVIARGRPGEPLPPRCQAVLTISSPGVARLEHAGEVVPVRVEAVARGQAEEIAAELSTRADHSLGLRRGASEPIALSPLLAAVPATAGGLPAVIGASRSEPVLVDLVADGPHAVVAGVTGAGKSELLITWILALCATRSSDEVTFLLADFKGGTAFDGLAGVPHVTGVITDLDGSGARRAIESLRAELRRREAAIAAAGARDIGDPRVRLPRLVVVVDEFAALLGDHPELHSLFADLAARGRALGIHLILGTQRAVGVIRDNLLANCPLRISLRVTDAADSRALLGTEDAARLPGGVSGRGAAFVRRAGDASPEQLRIALSAPADVAAAALKVGHRAPRRPWLPELPKLLTLDDLVGRSAAERDAPPAGAVLLGLADEPEHQRQPVAFLGASDRGLLVLGGPASGVSNALDLVQAQLRGAAVRLPAHPERLWDAVAALHEELPRPGSAVLVDDLDGVAPRLPPEYAQIVTERIEALVRRAADAGVLMVVGAHRLTGPVSRIAELFPRRLVLPYATRVDHASAGGDPSTFDAAAPSGRGRLDGRTLQLAMAPSAWRESFEPDAPWIPSAALTGVVARRSPAGRRALAAWEERGVRVLGVEAYVAEPAAVATARVVVVGEPDDWQRQWRLLADVRGDHDLVIDASCASELRVLTGFRGAPPYCEPGAGRAWLISAGADPVRIVLPS
;
A
#
# COMPACT_ATOMS: atom_id res chain seq x y z
N MET A 1 -65.95 15.05 -22.17
CA MET A 1 -65.71 14.68 -20.76
C MET A 1 -64.74 15.69 -20.17
N ARG A 2 -65.16 16.41 -19.14
CA ARG A 2 -64.33 17.40 -18.42
C ARG A 2 -63.26 16.64 -17.64
N SER A 3 -61.99 16.79 -18.03
CA SER A 3 -60.85 16.31 -17.25
C SER A 3 -60.38 17.45 -16.35
N THR A 4 -60.63 17.32 -15.05
CA THR A 4 -60.15 18.22 -14.01
C THR A 4 -58.68 17.93 -13.76
N ALA A 5 -57.80 18.87 -14.10
CA ALA A 5 -56.41 18.86 -13.68
C ALA A 5 -56.31 18.99 -12.14
N PRO A 6 -55.43 18.24 -11.45
CA PRO A 6 -55.20 18.43 -10.03
C PRO A 6 -54.28 19.64 -9.80
N SER A 7 -54.64 20.53 -8.88
CA SER A 7 -53.77 21.62 -8.40
C SER A 7 -52.60 21.04 -7.60
N THR A 8 -51.38 21.23 -8.09
CA THR A 8 -50.14 20.72 -7.49
C THR A 8 -49.57 21.69 -6.46
N PHE A 9 -49.99 21.55 -5.19
CA PHE A 9 -49.22 22.00 -4.03
C PHE A 9 -49.28 20.89 -2.97
N ALA A 10 -48.18 20.17 -2.80
CA ALA A 10 -48.08 19.06 -1.86
C ALA A 10 -47.90 19.57 -0.42
N THR A 11 -48.78 19.16 0.50
CA THR A 11 -48.71 19.44 1.93
C THR A 11 -48.39 18.15 2.69
N GLY A 12 -47.26 18.12 3.39
CA GLY A 12 -46.88 17.05 4.30
C GLY A 12 -46.35 17.65 5.60
N GLY A 13 -46.99 17.30 6.71
CA GLY A 13 -46.63 17.71 8.07
C GLY A 13 -47.83 17.57 9.00
N VAL A 14 -47.73 16.72 10.02
CA VAL A 14 -48.79 16.33 10.97
C VAL A 14 -49.22 17.55 11.79
N LEU A 15 -50.33 18.17 11.38
CA LEU A 15 -51.20 18.95 12.25
C LEU A 15 -52.30 18.00 12.75
N ASP A 16 -53.00 18.33 13.84
CA ASP A 16 -54.26 17.67 14.17
C ASP A 16 -55.21 17.81 12.95
N ASP A 17 -55.24 16.76 12.12
CA ASP A 17 -56.04 16.68 10.89
C ASP A 17 -57.54 16.62 11.19
N GLU A 18 -57.91 16.62 12.46
CA GLU A 18 -59.30 16.57 12.88
C GLU A 18 -59.99 17.91 12.52
N PRO A 19 -61.07 17.86 11.72
CA PRO A 19 -61.79 19.06 11.29
C PRO A 19 -62.42 19.76 12.49
N LEU A 20 -62.30 21.09 12.53
CA LEU A 20 -62.93 21.90 13.58
C LEU A 20 -64.44 21.91 13.35
N ALA A 21 -65.21 21.37 14.29
CA ALA A 21 -66.66 21.26 14.18
C ALA A 21 -67.36 22.47 14.80
N LEU A 22 -68.27 23.10 14.05
CA LEU A 22 -69.22 24.07 14.55
C LEU A 22 -70.52 23.35 14.99
N PRO A 23 -71.12 23.75 16.12
CA PRO A 23 -72.40 23.18 16.54
C PRO A 23 -73.50 23.48 15.51
N ALA A 24 -74.48 22.59 15.41
CA ALA A 24 -75.64 22.79 14.55
C ALA A 24 -76.43 24.03 14.98
N ALA A 25 -76.99 24.76 14.01
CA ALA A 25 -77.85 25.91 14.28
C ALA A 25 -79.04 25.48 15.15
N TRP A 26 -79.31 26.23 16.23
CA TRP A 26 -80.43 25.95 17.11
C TRP A 26 -81.76 26.12 16.36
N SER A 27 -82.56 25.05 16.33
CA SER A 27 -83.92 25.08 15.82
C SER A 27 -84.91 25.23 16.99
N PRO A 28 -85.88 26.15 16.92
CA PRO A 28 -86.87 26.29 17.96
C PRO A 28 -87.68 24.99 18.09
N PRO A 29 -87.94 24.49 19.31
CA PRO A 29 -88.77 23.30 19.50
C PRO A 29 -90.18 23.55 18.93
N PRO A 30 -90.85 22.51 18.41
CA PRO A 30 -92.23 22.62 17.92
C PRO A 30 -93.14 23.18 19.02
N ARG A 31 -94.12 24.01 18.63
CA ARG A 31 -95.04 24.66 19.58
C ARG A 31 -95.72 23.58 20.45
N PRO A 32 -95.65 23.66 21.79
CA PRO A 32 -96.28 22.65 22.63
C PRO A 32 -97.79 22.65 22.37
N PRO A 33 -98.43 21.46 22.28
CA PRO A 33 -99.87 21.38 22.11
C PRO A 33 -100.58 22.02 23.30
N LEU A 34 -101.69 22.73 23.05
CA LEU A 34 -102.50 23.32 24.12
C LEU A 34 -102.97 22.18 25.04
N PRO A 35 -102.67 22.21 26.36
CA PRO A 35 -103.08 21.15 27.27
C PRO A 35 -104.57 21.33 27.62
N LEU A 36 -105.44 21.07 26.64
CA LEU A 36 -106.89 21.24 26.74
C LEU A 36 -107.47 20.44 27.90
N VAL A 37 -106.95 19.24 28.16
CA VAL A 37 -107.38 18.38 29.27
C VAL A 37 -107.08 19.02 30.63
N ALA A 38 -105.89 19.61 30.81
CA ALA A 38 -105.51 20.28 32.06
C ALA A 38 -106.31 21.56 32.32
N GLY A 39 -106.78 22.23 31.26
CA GLY A 39 -107.66 23.40 31.37
C GLY A 39 -109.12 23.05 31.66
N ILE A 40 -109.61 21.91 31.14
CA ILE A 40 -111.03 21.51 31.23
C ILE A 40 -111.35 20.78 32.55
N VAL A 41 -110.45 19.92 33.06
CA VAL A 41 -110.70 19.10 34.25
C VAL A 41 -111.09 19.91 35.50
N PRO A 42 -110.40 21.02 35.85
CA PRO A 42 -110.79 21.85 37.01
C PRO A 42 -112.12 22.59 36.80
N VAL A 43 -112.43 22.97 35.55
CA VAL A 43 -113.70 23.64 35.20
C VAL A 43 -114.87 22.66 35.40
N VAL A 44 -114.74 21.44 34.89
CA VAL A 44 -115.76 20.38 35.07
C VAL A 44 -115.91 20.00 36.56
N GLY A 45 -114.79 19.85 37.28
CA GLY A 45 -114.81 19.56 38.72
C GLY A 45 -115.47 20.68 39.55
N ALA A 46 -115.20 21.94 39.23
CA ALA A 46 -115.81 23.09 39.90
C ALA A 46 -117.33 23.20 39.65
N VAL A 47 -117.79 22.91 38.42
CA VAL A 47 -119.23 22.88 38.08
C VAL A 47 -119.94 21.72 38.80
N ALA A 48 -119.35 20.52 38.82
CA ALA A 48 -119.89 19.39 39.55
C ALA A 48 -119.98 19.66 41.06
N LEU A 49 -118.94 20.29 41.64
CA LEU A 49 -118.91 20.66 43.06
C LEU A 49 -119.94 21.77 43.37
N TRP A 50 -120.16 22.74 42.48
CA TRP A 50 -121.19 23.77 42.63
C TRP A 50 -122.61 23.18 42.64
N LEU A 51 -122.92 22.24 41.73
CA LEU A 51 -124.21 21.56 41.69
C LEU A 51 -124.52 20.79 42.98
N VAL A 52 -123.50 20.25 43.66
CA VAL A 52 -123.66 19.49 44.91
C VAL A 52 -123.72 20.40 46.14
N THR A 53 -122.88 21.44 46.20
CA THR A 53 -122.69 22.25 47.42
C THR A 53 -123.50 23.54 47.44
N GLY A 54 -124.02 24.00 46.30
CA GLY A 54 -124.74 25.28 46.17
C GLY A 54 -123.89 26.53 46.40
N SER A 55 -122.61 26.38 46.75
CA SER A 55 -121.72 27.48 47.10
C SER A 55 -121.13 28.13 45.86
N LEU A 56 -121.35 29.44 45.70
CA LEU A 56 -120.72 30.25 44.65
C LEU A 56 -119.19 30.25 44.74
N PHE A 57 -118.61 29.96 45.90
CA PHE A 57 -117.16 29.85 46.07
C PHE A 57 -116.55 28.68 45.28
N SER A 58 -117.30 27.61 45.02
CA SER A 58 -116.83 26.44 44.26
C SER A 58 -116.48 26.78 42.81
N LEU A 59 -117.15 27.77 42.22
CA LEU A 59 -116.90 28.24 40.85
C LEU A 59 -115.57 28.99 40.70
N TRP A 60 -114.97 29.50 41.78
CA TRP A 60 -113.63 30.09 41.71
C TRP A 60 -112.55 29.07 41.33
N PHE A 61 -112.75 27.78 41.61
CA PHE A 61 -111.84 26.72 41.15
C PHE A 61 -111.88 26.51 39.63
N ALA A 62 -112.96 26.90 38.94
CA ALA A 62 -113.02 26.86 37.48
C ALA A 62 -112.04 27.85 36.85
N LEU A 63 -111.70 28.94 37.54
CA LEU A 63 -110.71 29.93 37.07
C LEU A 63 -109.28 29.37 37.13
N LEU A 64 -109.03 28.36 37.98
CA LEU A 64 -107.69 27.79 38.19
C LEU A 64 -107.19 27.03 36.95
N GLY A 65 -108.06 26.36 36.21
CA GLY A 65 -107.70 25.59 35.00
C GLY A 65 -107.15 26.47 33.87
N PRO A 66 -107.89 27.50 33.41
CA PRO A 66 -107.39 28.48 32.44
C PRO A 66 -106.14 29.22 32.93
N LEU A 67 -106.05 29.51 34.23
CA LEU A 67 -104.87 30.15 34.81
C LEU A 67 -103.63 29.26 34.72
N ILE A 68 -103.73 27.96 35.01
CA ILE A 68 -102.62 27.00 34.91
C ILE A 68 -102.24 26.76 33.44
N ALA A 69 -103.20 26.65 32.52
CA ALA A 69 -102.94 26.53 31.08
C ALA A 69 -102.24 27.79 30.51
N ALA A 70 -102.66 28.98 30.94
CA ALA A 70 -102.00 30.23 30.60
C ALA A 70 -100.59 30.32 31.21
N ALA A 71 -100.42 29.90 32.46
CA ALA A 71 -99.14 29.86 33.16
C ALA A 71 -98.14 28.91 32.47
N THR A 72 -98.57 27.69 32.11
CA THR A 72 -97.75 26.71 31.39
C THR A 72 -97.37 27.18 29.97
N MET A 73 -98.28 27.85 29.25
CA MET A 73 -97.97 28.42 27.94
C MET A 73 -97.05 29.65 28.02
N LEU A 74 -97.19 30.47 29.08
CA LEU A 74 -96.29 31.58 29.38
C LEU A 74 -94.90 31.07 29.78
N ASP A 75 -94.83 30.01 30.59
CA ASP A 75 -93.58 29.36 30.99
C ASP A 75 -92.91 28.66 29.81
N ALA A 76 -93.64 27.98 28.93
CA ALA A 76 -93.07 27.41 27.71
C ALA A 76 -92.52 28.50 26.77
N ARG A 77 -93.21 29.64 26.64
CA ARG A 77 -92.71 30.79 25.87
C ARG A 77 -91.49 31.46 26.52
N ARG A 78 -91.47 31.55 27.85
CA ARG A 78 -90.31 32.08 28.61
C ARG A 78 -89.13 31.13 28.55
N ALA A 79 -89.34 29.82 28.68
CA ALA A 79 -88.34 28.77 28.54
C ALA A 79 -87.77 28.78 27.12
N ALA A 80 -88.59 28.74 26.07
CA ALA A 80 -88.12 28.81 24.69
C ALA A 80 -87.34 30.10 24.37
N ARG A 81 -87.73 31.26 24.93
CA ARG A 81 -86.96 32.51 24.82
C ARG A 81 -85.63 32.45 25.60
N ARG A 82 -85.63 31.84 26.79
CA ARG A 82 -84.42 31.69 27.62
C ARG A 82 -83.44 30.71 26.98
N ASP A 83 -83.94 29.60 26.45
CA ASP A 83 -83.17 28.56 25.77
C ASP A 83 -82.67 29.06 24.42
N GLY A 84 -83.46 29.82 23.67
CA GLY A 84 -83.00 30.50 22.46
C GLY A 84 -81.90 31.54 22.73
N ARG A 85 -82.00 32.31 23.83
CA ARG A 85 -80.92 33.23 24.26
C ARG A 85 -79.66 32.50 24.71
N ARG A 86 -79.80 31.40 25.44
CA ARG A 86 -78.66 30.55 25.85
C ARG A 86 -77.99 29.92 24.64
N ALA A 87 -78.76 29.30 23.74
CA ALA A 87 -78.27 28.71 22.51
C ALA A 87 -77.57 29.73 21.60
N ALA A 88 -78.09 30.97 21.50
CA ALA A 88 -77.40 32.05 20.77
C ALA A 88 -76.07 32.44 21.44
N ALA A 89 -76.03 32.53 22.76
CA ALA A 89 -74.80 32.83 23.51
C ALA A 89 -73.77 31.68 23.46
N ASP A 90 -74.23 30.42 23.45
CA ASP A 90 -73.40 29.22 23.30
C ASP A 90 -72.87 29.10 21.87
N ALA A 91 -73.69 29.36 20.84
CA ALA A 91 -73.26 29.40 19.45
C ALA A 91 -72.22 30.52 19.20
N MET A 92 -72.41 31.69 19.80
CA MET A 92 -71.43 32.79 19.71
C MET A 92 -70.09 32.41 20.38
N ARG A 93 -70.13 31.75 21.54
CA ARG A 93 -68.92 31.23 22.22
C ARG A 93 -68.22 30.16 21.40
N ALA A 94 -68.96 29.16 20.90
CA ALA A 94 -68.41 28.10 20.05
C ALA A 94 -67.78 28.65 18.76
N ARG A 95 -68.40 29.65 18.12
CA ARG A 95 -67.81 30.34 16.94
C ARG A 95 -66.54 31.08 17.30
N ALA A 96 -66.49 31.76 18.45
CA ALA A 96 -65.30 32.46 18.90
C ALA A 96 -64.14 31.49 19.20
N GLU A 97 -64.43 30.35 19.84
CA GLU A 97 -63.48 29.28 20.11
C GLU A 97 -62.93 28.68 18.81
N VAL A 98 -63.80 28.31 17.86
CA VAL A 98 -63.38 27.78 16.55
C VAL A 98 -62.60 28.84 15.76
N SER A 99 -63.00 30.12 15.81
CA SER A 99 -62.26 31.23 15.18
C SER A 99 -60.85 31.40 15.76
N ALA A 100 -60.70 31.30 17.08
CA ALA A 100 -59.40 31.34 17.75
C ALA A 100 -58.54 30.13 17.36
N ALA A 101 -59.14 28.93 17.31
CA ALA A 101 -58.45 27.71 16.89
C ALA A 101 -58.00 27.77 15.42
N VAL A 102 -58.82 28.31 14.51
CA VAL A 102 -58.43 28.56 13.10
C VAL A 102 -57.24 29.50 13.04
N THR A 103 -57.25 30.59 13.82
CA THR A 103 -56.16 31.57 13.84
C THR A 103 -54.85 30.93 14.32
N ALA A 104 -54.89 30.17 15.42
CA ALA A 104 -53.72 29.47 15.95
C ALA A 104 -53.18 28.40 14.97
N ARG A 105 -54.07 27.65 14.32
CA ARG A 105 -53.67 26.66 13.29
C ARG A 105 -53.07 27.33 12.06
N HIS A 106 -53.62 28.46 11.60
CA HIS A 106 -53.05 29.26 10.51
C HIS A 106 -51.69 29.86 10.87
N GLU A 107 -51.48 30.31 12.11
CA GLU A 107 -50.18 30.77 12.58
C GLU A 107 -49.12 29.67 12.54
N SER A 108 -49.48 28.48 13.03
CA SER A 108 -48.63 27.29 12.98
C SER A 108 -48.33 26.85 11.53
N GLU A 109 -49.37 26.73 10.70
CA GLU A 109 -49.25 26.39 9.27
C GLU A 109 -48.33 27.39 8.55
N ARG A 110 -48.55 28.69 8.74
CA ARG A 110 -47.71 29.74 8.17
C ARG A 110 -46.26 29.64 8.64
N ALA A 111 -46.02 29.41 9.93
CA ALA A 111 -44.67 29.23 10.47
C ALA A 111 -43.97 28.01 9.86
N GLN A 112 -44.68 26.89 9.68
CA GLN A 112 -44.16 25.69 9.03
C GLN A 112 -43.84 25.93 7.55
N LEU A 113 -44.74 26.58 6.82
CA LEU A 113 -44.54 26.92 5.41
C LEU A 113 -43.30 27.81 5.22
N TRP A 114 -43.12 28.83 6.06
CA TRP A 114 -41.94 29.71 6.03
C TRP A 114 -40.65 29.03 6.53
N ALA A 115 -40.75 28.04 7.41
CA ALA A 115 -39.59 27.23 7.80
C ALA A 115 -39.12 26.32 6.65
N ARG A 116 -40.07 25.74 5.90
CA ARG A 116 -39.77 24.91 4.72
C ARG A 116 -39.25 25.73 3.54
N HIS A 117 -39.87 26.88 3.29
CA HIS A 117 -39.55 27.78 2.18
C HIS A 117 -39.23 29.19 2.69
N PRO A 118 -38.02 29.41 3.22
CA PRO A 118 -37.59 30.73 3.69
C PRO A 118 -37.21 31.65 2.51
N ASP A 119 -37.44 32.95 2.67
CA ASP A 119 -36.95 34.03 1.81
C ASP A 119 -35.57 34.52 2.25
N VAL A 120 -35.03 35.59 1.62
CA VAL A 120 -33.67 36.07 1.89
C VAL A 120 -33.53 36.52 3.33
N ALA A 121 -34.46 37.34 3.83
CA ALA A 121 -34.44 37.81 5.22
C ALA A 121 -34.43 36.66 6.25
N ARG A 122 -35.21 35.59 6.03
CA ARG A 122 -35.24 34.44 6.93
C ARG A 122 -34.00 33.54 6.82
N LEU A 123 -33.42 33.42 5.62
CA LEU A 123 -32.17 32.69 5.41
C LEU A 123 -30.97 33.43 6.03
N ALA A 124 -30.88 34.74 5.80
CA ALA A 124 -29.77 35.57 6.28
C ALA A 124 -29.75 35.75 7.81
N THR A 125 -30.89 35.58 8.50
CA THR A 125 -30.97 35.70 9.96
C THR A 125 -30.78 34.36 10.69
N ARG A 126 -30.64 33.24 9.96
CA ARG A 126 -30.56 31.89 10.52
C ARG A 126 -29.43 31.10 9.86
N ASP A 127 -28.21 31.24 10.39
CA ASP A 127 -27.03 30.60 9.82
C ASP A 127 -27.15 29.08 9.62
N GLY A 128 -27.89 28.38 10.49
CA GLY A 128 -28.12 26.93 10.35
C GLY A 128 -29.02 26.52 9.17
N GLU A 129 -29.67 27.47 8.51
CA GLU A 129 -30.58 27.21 7.39
C GLU A 129 -29.90 27.34 6.01
N ILE A 130 -28.77 28.04 5.92
CA ILE A 130 -28.02 28.22 4.66
C ILE A 130 -27.37 26.89 4.23
N TRP A 131 -27.60 26.47 2.99
CA TRP A 131 -27.13 25.21 2.38
C TRP A 131 -27.52 23.93 3.13
N ARG A 132 -28.63 23.96 3.84
CA ARG A 132 -29.22 22.77 4.44
C ARG A 132 -29.75 21.85 3.33
N GLY A 133 -29.21 20.63 3.24
CA GLY A 133 -29.60 19.65 2.22
C GLY A 133 -31.07 19.23 2.28
N GLY A 134 -31.62 18.75 1.16
CA GLY A 134 -32.97 18.23 1.05
C GLY A 134 -34.08 19.27 0.88
N ARG A 135 -33.74 20.49 0.43
CA ARG A 135 -34.72 21.52 0.07
C ARG A 135 -35.38 21.23 -1.28
N ASP A 136 -36.66 21.57 -1.38
CA ASP A 136 -37.36 21.58 -2.66
C ASP A 136 -36.75 22.65 -3.58
N ALA A 137 -36.53 22.33 -4.87
CA ALA A 137 -35.96 23.23 -5.87
C ALA A 137 -36.95 24.35 -6.28
N CYS A 138 -37.24 25.27 -5.37
CA CYS A 138 -38.22 26.35 -5.53
C CYS A 138 -37.70 27.69 -4.99
N LEU A 139 -38.12 28.78 -5.62
CA LEU A 139 -37.97 30.16 -5.14
C LEU A 139 -39.22 30.63 -4.41
N VAL A 140 -39.08 31.51 -3.41
CA VAL A 140 -40.21 32.25 -2.83
C VAL A 140 -40.28 33.60 -3.51
N VAL A 141 -41.31 33.77 -4.33
CA VAL A 141 -41.47 34.99 -5.14
C VAL A 141 -42.06 36.14 -4.31
N GLY A 142 -42.76 35.80 -3.24
CA GLY A 142 -43.27 36.77 -2.27
C GLY A 142 -44.22 36.13 -1.26
N GLU A 143 -44.84 36.98 -0.46
CA GLU A 143 -45.86 36.62 0.52
C GLU A 143 -47.26 36.85 -0.05
N GLY A 144 -48.16 35.88 0.09
CA GLY A 144 -49.51 35.98 -0.46
C GLY A 144 -50.52 35.09 0.27
N GLU A 145 -51.69 34.93 -0.34
CA GLU A 145 -52.72 34.00 0.14
C GLU A 145 -52.59 32.64 -0.54
N ARG A 146 -52.71 31.57 0.24
CA ARG A 146 -52.72 30.18 -0.26
C ARG A 146 -53.88 29.39 0.34
N ALA A 147 -54.25 28.29 -0.31
CA ALA A 147 -55.20 27.34 0.26
C ALA A 147 -54.62 26.77 1.57
N SER A 148 -55.42 26.78 2.63
CA SER A 148 -55.06 26.24 3.94
C SER A 148 -55.50 24.78 4.06
N VAL A 149 -54.74 23.99 4.83
CA VAL A 149 -55.14 22.62 5.18
C VAL A 149 -56.24 22.58 6.25
N VAL A 150 -56.51 23.69 6.95
CA VAL A 150 -57.50 23.76 8.03
C VAL A 150 -58.92 23.62 7.49
N ARG A 151 -59.65 22.61 7.98
CA ARG A 151 -61.04 22.34 7.62
C ARG A 151 -61.98 22.67 8.77
N VAL A 152 -63.06 23.39 8.48
CA VAL A 152 -64.16 23.68 9.41
C VAL A 152 -65.45 23.04 8.88
N THR A 153 -66.12 22.23 9.70
CA THR A 153 -67.35 21.50 9.34
C THR A 153 -68.52 21.94 10.23
N GLY A 154 -69.78 21.74 9.80
CA GLY A 154 -70.98 22.13 10.56
C GLY A 154 -71.40 23.60 10.39
N GLY A 155 -72.40 24.04 11.17
CA GLY A 155 -72.93 25.41 11.13
C GLY A 155 -73.84 25.72 9.92
N ASP A 156 -74.53 24.73 9.36
CA ASP A 156 -75.39 24.92 8.20
C ASP A 156 -76.57 25.87 8.51
N GLY A 157 -76.83 26.82 7.62
CA GLY A 157 -77.88 27.84 7.77
C GLY A 157 -77.46 29.12 8.52
N ASP A 158 -76.22 29.21 9.00
CA ASP A 158 -75.66 30.39 9.67
C ASP A 158 -74.67 31.16 8.76
N PRO A 159 -74.97 32.43 8.37
CA PRO A 159 -74.09 33.24 7.54
C PRO A 159 -72.69 33.46 8.13
N ASP A 160 -72.58 33.59 9.46
CA ASP A 160 -71.30 33.84 10.13
C ASP A 160 -70.42 32.58 10.14
N ALA A 161 -71.04 31.40 10.25
CA ALA A 161 -70.36 30.12 10.12
C ALA A 161 -69.88 29.86 8.67
N ALA A 162 -70.63 30.31 7.67
CA ALA A 162 -70.21 30.25 6.26
C ALA A 162 -69.00 31.14 5.99
N GLU A 163 -68.95 32.33 6.58
CA GLU A 163 -67.79 33.23 6.48
C GLU A 163 -66.56 32.65 7.19
N LEU A 164 -66.73 32.08 8.39
CA LEU A 164 -65.64 31.42 9.11
C LEU A 164 -65.05 30.24 8.32
N ARG A 165 -65.88 29.44 7.63
CA ARG A 165 -65.42 28.37 6.74
C ARG A 165 -64.61 28.90 5.55
N ARG A 166 -65.06 29.99 4.92
CA ARG A 166 -64.31 30.63 3.82
C ARG A 166 -62.95 31.13 4.29
N ARG A 167 -62.90 31.79 5.44
CA ARG A 167 -61.65 32.29 6.03
C ARG A 167 -60.72 31.14 6.43
N ALA A 168 -61.24 30.06 7.01
CA ALA A 168 -60.43 28.90 7.39
C ALA A 168 -59.77 28.21 6.18
N ALA A 169 -60.41 28.24 5.00
CA ALA A 169 -59.90 27.60 3.79
C ALA A 169 -58.70 28.32 3.13
N ARG A 170 -58.34 29.54 3.58
CA ARG A 170 -57.22 30.31 3.03
C ARG A 170 -56.34 30.85 4.15
N VAL A 171 -55.03 30.67 4.01
CA VAL A 171 -54.04 31.27 4.91
C VAL A 171 -53.38 32.45 4.20
N ALA A 172 -53.51 33.62 4.80
CA ALA A 172 -52.83 34.83 4.34
C ALA A 172 -51.42 34.91 4.93
N GLY A 173 -50.52 35.60 4.23
CA GLY A 173 -49.15 35.80 4.68
C GLY A 173 -48.26 34.56 4.54
N ALA A 174 -48.59 33.66 3.61
CA ALA A 174 -47.85 32.43 3.33
C ALA A 174 -46.86 32.63 2.17
N PRO A 175 -45.75 31.86 2.12
CA PRO A 175 -44.79 31.95 1.02
C PRO A 175 -45.42 31.43 -0.29
N VAL A 176 -45.39 32.25 -1.33
CA VAL A 176 -45.77 31.87 -2.69
C VAL A 176 -44.52 31.37 -3.41
N THR A 177 -44.50 30.07 -3.69
CA THR A 177 -43.34 29.37 -4.24
C THR A 177 -43.47 29.15 -5.74
N LEU A 178 -42.36 29.29 -6.46
CA LEU A 178 -42.23 28.98 -7.88
C LEU A 178 -41.13 27.91 -8.05
N PRO A 179 -41.34 26.83 -8.83
CA PRO A 179 -40.27 25.89 -9.16
C PRO A 179 -39.09 26.62 -9.80
N LEU A 180 -37.88 26.36 -9.32
CA LEU A 180 -36.67 27.04 -9.79
C LEU A 180 -36.46 26.83 -11.31
N ALA A 181 -36.78 25.63 -11.79
CA ALA A 181 -36.72 25.26 -13.21
C ALA A 181 -37.78 25.95 -14.10
N ALA A 182 -38.82 26.55 -13.52
CA ALA A 182 -39.81 27.29 -14.30
C ALA A 182 -39.21 28.58 -14.89
N GLY A 183 -38.17 29.13 -14.26
CA GLY A 183 -37.59 30.43 -14.60
C GLY A 183 -38.55 31.60 -14.40
N VAL A 184 -38.01 32.77 -14.06
CA VAL A 184 -38.83 33.94 -13.74
C VAL A 184 -38.27 35.20 -14.40
N VAL A 185 -39.14 35.99 -15.01
CA VAL A 185 -38.83 37.35 -15.42
C VAL A 185 -39.47 38.36 -14.48
N VAL A 186 -38.67 39.30 -13.98
CA VAL A 186 -39.14 40.42 -13.16
C VAL A 186 -39.38 41.63 -14.05
N VAL A 187 -40.62 42.11 -14.09
CA VAL A 187 -41.06 43.23 -14.93
C VAL A 187 -41.51 44.38 -14.03
N GLY A 188 -40.96 45.56 -14.22
CA GLY A 188 -41.31 46.74 -13.44
C GLY A 188 -40.36 47.90 -13.65
N GLY A 189 -40.46 48.94 -12.81
CA GLY A 189 -39.50 50.04 -12.81
C GLY A 189 -38.09 49.54 -12.48
N GLU A 190 -37.09 50.04 -13.21
CA GLU A 190 -35.69 49.56 -13.19
C GLU A 190 -35.13 49.30 -11.78
N THR A 191 -35.31 50.25 -10.87
CA THR A 191 -34.81 50.17 -9.49
C THR A 191 -35.47 49.05 -8.68
N LEU A 192 -36.79 48.93 -8.76
CA LEU A 192 -37.55 47.92 -8.03
C LEU A 192 -37.36 46.53 -8.64
N ALA A 193 -37.38 46.43 -9.97
CA ALA A 193 -37.15 45.18 -10.67
C ALA A 193 -35.74 44.64 -10.40
N ALA A 194 -34.71 45.50 -10.38
CA ALA A 194 -33.36 45.09 -10.01
C ALA A 194 -33.27 44.60 -8.55
N ALA A 195 -33.97 45.27 -7.61
CA ALA A 195 -33.95 44.90 -6.20
C ALA A 195 -34.62 43.55 -5.93
N VAL A 196 -35.73 43.27 -6.62
CA VAL A 196 -36.41 41.97 -6.54
C VAL A 196 -35.62 40.89 -7.25
N GLN A 197 -35.00 41.18 -8.41
CA GLN A 197 -34.11 40.25 -9.09
C GLN A 197 -32.93 39.83 -8.18
N ARG A 198 -32.29 40.80 -7.50
CA ARG A 198 -31.23 40.50 -6.52
C ARG A 198 -31.72 39.60 -5.39
N ALA A 199 -32.93 39.85 -4.87
CA ALA A 199 -33.52 39.02 -3.82
C ALA A 199 -33.67 37.57 -4.28
N LEU A 200 -34.21 37.33 -5.48
CA LEU A 200 -34.39 35.98 -6.03
C LEU A 200 -33.06 35.26 -6.28
N VAL A 201 -32.05 35.97 -6.78
CA VAL A 201 -30.70 35.40 -7.00
C VAL A 201 -30.04 35.03 -5.67
N LEU A 202 -30.07 35.94 -4.69
CA LEU A 202 -29.52 35.68 -3.35
C LEU A 202 -30.26 34.55 -2.66
N GLN A 203 -31.58 34.46 -2.80
CA GLN A 203 -32.34 33.35 -2.25
C GLN A 203 -31.84 32.01 -2.80
N ALA A 204 -31.62 31.91 -4.11
CA ALA A 204 -31.06 30.71 -4.72
C ALA A 204 -29.67 30.39 -4.17
N CYS A 205 -28.79 31.39 -4.05
CA CYS A 205 -27.43 31.20 -3.54
C CYS A 205 -27.35 30.88 -2.04
N LEU A 206 -28.31 31.35 -1.24
CA LEU A 206 -28.44 31.02 0.18
C LEU A 206 -29.05 29.62 0.38
N ALA A 207 -29.95 29.20 -0.51
CA ALA A 207 -30.63 27.91 -0.41
C ALA A 207 -29.77 26.75 -0.91
N PHE A 208 -29.02 26.92 -2.00
CA PHE A 208 -28.23 25.88 -2.67
C PHE A 208 -26.73 26.15 -2.59
N ALA A 209 -25.92 25.11 -2.36
CA ALA A 209 -24.48 25.26 -2.20
C ALA A 209 -23.76 25.52 -3.55
N PRO A 210 -22.53 26.08 -3.56
CA PRO A 210 -21.76 26.33 -4.78
C PRO A 210 -21.46 25.10 -5.66
N ASP A 211 -21.53 23.89 -5.12
CA ASP A 211 -21.40 22.63 -5.86
C ASP A 211 -22.72 22.12 -6.44
N GLU A 212 -23.86 22.63 -5.95
CA GLU A 212 -25.22 22.32 -6.43
C GLU A 212 -25.76 23.36 -7.43
N LEU A 213 -25.27 24.60 -7.36
CA LEU A 213 -25.72 25.72 -8.18
C LEU A 213 -24.53 26.58 -8.64
N HIS A 214 -24.36 26.74 -9.95
CA HIS A 214 -23.34 27.59 -10.55
C HIS A 214 -23.93 28.84 -11.19
N VAL A 215 -23.37 30.02 -10.95
CA VAL A 215 -23.82 31.29 -11.56
C VAL A 215 -22.98 31.64 -12.79
N LEU A 216 -23.60 31.65 -13.97
CA LEU A 216 -22.94 31.86 -15.25
C LEU A 216 -22.53 33.33 -15.52
N PRO A 217 -21.42 33.57 -16.25
CA PRO A 217 -21.10 34.87 -16.85
C PRO A 217 -21.83 35.09 -18.20
N PRO A 218 -21.92 36.33 -18.73
CA PRO A 218 -21.53 37.62 -18.15
C PRO A 218 -22.65 38.22 -17.28
N LEU A 219 -22.28 39.03 -16.29
CA LEU A 219 -23.24 39.53 -15.30
C LEU A 219 -24.02 40.77 -15.76
N GLY A 220 -23.73 41.38 -16.90
CA GLY A 220 -24.46 42.59 -17.32
C GLY A 220 -24.20 43.82 -16.44
N ARG A 221 -24.89 44.94 -16.72
CA ARG A 221 -24.73 46.19 -15.94
C ARG A 221 -25.53 46.15 -14.62
N GLY A 222 -24.88 46.44 -13.49
CA GLY A 222 -25.51 46.57 -12.16
C GLY A 222 -25.57 45.31 -11.31
N LEU A 223 -24.79 44.30 -11.71
CA LEU A 223 -24.76 42.94 -11.17
C LEU A 223 -23.32 42.51 -10.80
N ASP A 224 -22.41 43.48 -10.74
CA ASP A 224 -21.01 43.39 -10.29
C ASP A 224 -20.88 42.87 -8.85
N TRP A 225 -21.86 43.08 -7.99
CA TRP A 225 -21.87 42.49 -6.64
C TRP A 225 -21.85 40.95 -6.67
N MET A 226 -22.37 40.32 -7.73
CA MET A 226 -22.35 38.85 -7.88
C MET A 226 -20.93 38.32 -8.10
N GLU A 227 -19.96 39.19 -8.45
CA GLU A 227 -18.56 38.80 -8.46
C GLU A 227 -18.04 38.38 -7.10
N ALA A 228 -18.70 38.70 -5.99
CA ALA A 228 -18.32 38.21 -4.67
C ALA A 228 -18.93 36.84 -4.30
N LEU A 229 -19.84 36.30 -5.12
CA LEU A 229 -20.52 35.04 -4.79
C LEU A 229 -19.61 33.82 -5.02
N PRO A 230 -19.53 32.87 -4.06
CA PRO A 230 -18.73 31.64 -4.21
C PRO A 230 -19.28 30.71 -5.30
N HIS A 231 -20.57 30.82 -5.63
CA HIS A 231 -21.25 30.08 -6.71
C HIS A 231 -20.70 30.36 -8.11
N ARG A 232 -19.81 31.35 -8.27
CA ARG A 232 -19.11 31.61 -9.54
C ARG A 232 -17.83 30.80 -9.72
N ASP A 233 -17.27 30.28 -8.63
CA ASP A 233 -15.93 29.69 -8.65
C ASP A 233 -15.98 28.16 -8.85
N CYS A 234 -17.11 27.52 -8.50
CA CYS A 234 -17.31 26.07 -8.60
C CYS A 234 -18.13 25.69 -9.85
N ARG A 235 -17.58 24.85 -10.74
CA ARG A 235 -18.26 24.42 -11.99
C ARG A 235 -19.14 23.16 -11.81
N GLY A 236 -19.88 23.06 -10.71
CA GLY A 236 -20.77 21.94 -10.40
C GLY A 236 -22.25 22.32 -10.39
N GLY A 237 -23.14 21.33 -10.56
CA GLY A 237 -24.58 21.53 -10.35
C GLY A 237 -25.33 22.23 -11.49
N SER A 238 -26.52 22.76 -11.16
CA SER A 238 -27.40 23.45 -12.12
C SER A 238 -26.85 24.82 -12.49
N GLN A 239 -26.89 25.15 -13.78
CA GLN A 239 -26.33 26.39 -14.31
C GLN A 239 -27.39 27.50 -14.29
N LEU A 240 -27.22 28.51 -13.43
CA LEU A 240 -28.11 29.66 -13.28
C LEU A 240 -27.60 30.85 -14.11
N ALA A 241 -28.40 31.26 -15.08
CA ALA A 241 -28.22 32.52 -15.79
C ALA A 241 -29.04 33.65 -15.15
N VAL A 242 -28.37 34.77 -14.89
CA VAL A 242 -29.00 36.02 -14.46
C VAL A 242 -28.87 37.01 -15.60
N VAL A 243 -30.01 37.42 -16.18
CA VAL A 243 -30.02 38.24 -17.40
C VAL A 243 -30.76 39.56 -17.20
N GLY A 244 -30.18 40.64 -17.73
CA GLY A 244 -30.79 41.96 -17.80
C GLY A 244 -31.63 42.18 -19.07
N PRO A 245 -32.30 43.35 -19.18
CA PRO A 245 -33.08 43.69 -20.36
C PRO A 245 -32.22 43.72 -21.63
N GLY A 246 -32.60 42.92 -22.64
CA GLY A 246 -31.90 42.84 -23.94
C GLY A 246 -30.68 41.91 -23.96
N GLU A 247 -30.35 41.23 -22.87
CA GLU A 247 -29.26 40.26 -22.82
C GLU A 247 -29.72 38.87 -23.31
N VAL A 248 -28.81 38.14 -23.96
CA VAL A 248 -29.09 36.80 -24.50
C VAL A 248 -28.87 35.76 -23.40
N VAL A 249 -29.84 34.87 -23.21
CA VAL A 249 -29.72 33.74 -22.29
C VAL A 249 -28.63 32.77 -22.81
N PRO A 250 -27.60 32.44 -22.01
CA PRO A 250 -26.57 31.48 -22.39
C PRO A 250 -27.15 30.11 -22.74
N ALA A 251 -26.55 29.41 -23.71
CA ALA A 251 -27.05 28.12 -24.20
C ALA A 251 -26.95 26.98 -23.16
N ASP A 252 -25.97 27.11 -22.26
CA ASP A 252 -25.65 26.23 -21.15
C ASP A 252 -26.46 26.51 -19.88
N ALA A 253 -27.35 27.50 -19.89
CA ALA A 253 -28.19 27.82 -18.74
C ALA A 253 -29.31 26.77 -18.54
N ASP A 254 -29.33 26.15 -17.35
CA ASP A 254 -30.42 25.29 -16.90
C ASP A 254 -31.58 26.10 -16.32
N LEU A 255 -31.25 27.17 -15.59
CA LEU A 255 -32.15 28.00 -14.80
C LEU A 255 -32.00 29.47 -15.21
N VAL A 256 -33.08 30.25 -15.19
CA VAL A 256 -33.06 31.66 -15.61
C VAL A 256 -33.81 32.56 -14.62
N ILE A 257 -33.11 33.59 -14.14
CA ILE A 257 -33.72 34.72 -13.41
C ILE A 257 -33.46 35.99 -14.21
N ALA A 258 -34.49 36.45 -14.91
CA ALA A 258 -34.42 37.55 -15.85
C ALA A 258 -35.06 38.84 -15.33
N ARG A 259 -34.68 39.95 -15.93
CA ARG A 259 -35.38 41.24 -15.79
C ARG A 259 -35.79 41.74 -17.18
N GLY A 260 -37.05 42.14 -17.33
CA GLY A 260 -37.61 42.59 -18.60
C GLY A 260 -38.38 43.90 -18.48
N ARG A 261 -38.61 44.56 -19.61
CA ARG A 261 -39.48 45.74 -19.68
C ARG A 261 -40.92 45.34 -20.00
N PRO A 262 -41.92 46.15 -19.59
CA PRO A 262 -43.31 45.89 -19.95
C PRO A 262 -43.48 45.75 -21.47
N GLY A 263 -44.07 44.64 -21.90
CA GLY A 263 -44.34 44.36 -23.32
C GLY A 263 -43.22 43.66 -24.11
N GLU A 264 -42.06 43.38 -23.50
CA GLU A 264 -41.02 42.56 -24.13
C GLU A 264 -41.40 41.07 -24.15
N PRO A 265 -41.01 40.30 -25.19
CA PRO A 265 -41.23 38.86 -25.23
C PRO A 265 -40.47 38.17 -24.09
N LEU A 266 -41.03 37.06 -23.59
CA LEU A 266 -40.43 36.31 -22.50
C LEU A 266 -39.07 35.73 -22.92
N PRO A 267 -38.01 35.90 -22.10
CA PRO A 267 -36.74 35.23 -22.34
C PRO A 267 -36.92 33.70 -22.42
N PRO A 268 -36.12 33.00 -23.22
CA PRO A 268 -36.12 31.54 -23.26
C PRO A 268 -36.03 30.95 -21.85
N ARG A 269 -36.76 29.86 -21.60
CA ARG A 269 -36.80 29.14 -20.31
C ARG A 269 -37.42 29.92 -19.13
N CYS A 270 -38.07 31.07 -19.36
CA CYS A 270 -38.91 31.73 -18.36
C CYS A 270 -40.40 31.42 -18.60
N GLN A 271 -41.04 30.76 -17.63
CA GLN A 271 -42.46 30.39 -17.66
C GLN A 271 -43.29 31.20 -16.65
N ALA A 272 -42.65 32.06 -15.85
CA ALA A 272 -43.32 32.91 -14.87
C ALA A 272 -42.97 34.39 -15.08
N VAL A 273 -43.98 35.25 -14.90
CA VAL A 273 -43.85 36.71 -15.01
C VAL A 273 -44.21 37.34 -13.68
N LEU A 274 -43.25 38.04 -13.07
CA LEU A 274 -43.48 38.81 -11.84
C LEU A 274 -43.55 40.30 -12.17
N THR A 275 -44.76 40.84 -12.22
CA THR A 275 -45.00 42.26 -12.56
C THR A 275 -45.13 43.10 -11.29
N ILE A 276 -44.21 44.04 -11.07
CA ILE A 276 -44.17 44.93 -9.91
C ILE A 276 -44.96 46.20 -10.21
N SER A 277 -46.01 46.44 -9.44
CA SER A 277 -46.90 47.60 -9.61
C SER A 277 -46.52 48.78 -8.70
N SER A 278 -46.02 48.49 -7.50
CA SER A 278 -45.57 49.49 -6.52
C SER A 278 -44.59 48.85 -5.53
N PRO A 279 -43.91 49.62 -4.64
CA PRO A 279 -42.98 49.05 -3.67
C PRO A 279 -43.62 47.94 -2.84
N GLY A 280 -43.06 46.74 -2.95
CA GLY A 280 -43.53 45.56 -2.24
C GLY A 280 -44.79 44.93 -2.82
N VAL A 281 -45.48 45.49 -3.82
CA VAL A 281 -46.70 44.88 -4.40
C VAL A 281 -46.42 44.44 -5.84
N ALA A 282 -46.58 43.13 -6.08
CA ALA A 282 -46.44 42.55 -7.40
C ALA A 282 -47.53 41.52 -7.70
N ARG A 283 -47.57 41.09 -8.95
CA ARG A 283 -48.47 40.06 -9.47
C ARG A 283 -47.64 39.00 -10.16
N LEU A 284 -47.75 37.76 -9.68
CA LEU A 284 -47.13 36.59 -10.30
C LEU A 284 -48.11 35.97 -11.30
N GLU A 285 -47.67 35.78 -12.53
CA GLU A 285 -48.38 35.01 -13.55
C GLU A 285 -47.60 33.74 -13.86
N HIS A 286 -48.18 32.57 -13.59
CA HIS A 286 -47.56 31.28 -13.86
C HIS A 286 -48.64 30.21 -14.06
N ALA A 287 -48.43 29.32 -15.05
CA ALA A 287 -49.37 28.22 -15.37
C ALA A 287 -50.84 28.65 -15.59
N GLY A 288 -51.07 29.89 -16.06
CA GLY A 288 -52.40 30.45 -16.28
C GLY A 288 -53.08 31.03 -15.03
N GLU A 289 -52.43 30.97 -13.87
CA GLU A 289 -52.90 31.59 -12.64
C GLU A 289 -52.24 32.96 -12.42
N VAL A 290 -53.00 33.87 -11.81
CA VAL A 290 -52.57 35.23 -11.49
C VAL A 290 -52.70 35.44 -9.99
N VAL A 291 -51.58 35.55 -9.30
CA VAL A 291 -51.53 35.61 -7.83
C VAL A 291 -50.95 36.95 -7.38
N PRO A 292 -51.67 37.75 -6.56
CA PRO A 292 -51.09 38.93 -5.93
C PRO A 292 -50.08 38.50 -4.85
N VAL A 293 -48.90 39.11 -4.88
CA VAL A 293 -47.80 38.79 -3.96
C VAL A 293 -47.14 40.05 -3.43
N ARG A 294 -46.70 39.97 -2.17
CA ARG A 294 -45.85 40.98 -1.53
C ARG A 294 -44.39 40.57 -1.69
N VAL A 295 -43.63 41.28 -2.52
CA VAL A 295 -42.27 40.89 -2.91
C VAL A 295 -41.22 41.41 -1.95
N GLU A 296 -40.17 40.63 -1.74
CA GLU A 296 -38.94 41.07 -1.07
C GLU A 296 -38.04 41.81 -2.06
N ALA A 297 -37.43 42.91 -1.62
CA ALA A 297 -36.53 43.71 -2.43
C ALA A 297 -35.22 43.93 -1.65
N VAL A 298 -34.09 43.58 -2.26
CA VAL A 298 -32.77 43.69 -1.64
C VAL A 298 -32.00 44.85 -2.26
N ALA A 299 -31.53 45.77 -1.42
CA ALA A 299 -30.67 46.87 -1.85
C ALA A 299 -29.29 46.35 -2.29
N ARG A 300 -28.58 47.12 -3.12
CA ARG A 300 -27.26 46.70 -3.61
C ARG A 300 -26.26 46.46 -2.48
N GLY A 301 -26.15 47.37 -1.51
CA GLY A 301 -25.22 47.21 -0.38
C GLY A 301 -25.52 45.97 0.48
N GLN A 302 -26.80 45.66 0.70
CA GLN A 302 -27.20 44.42 1.38
C GLN A 302 -26.79 43.17 0.58
N ALA A 303 -26.91 43.22 -0.75
CA ALA A 303 -26.48 42.10 -1.60
C ALA A 303 -24.96 41.89 -1.55
N GLU A 304 -24.18 42.96 -1.50
CA GLU A 304 -22.73 42.91 -1.35
C GLU A 304 -22.33 42.31 0.02
N GLU A 305 -22.99 42.72 1.10
CA GLU A 305 -22.78 42.16 2.45
C GLU A 305 -23.13 40.67 2.50
N ILE A 306 -24.29 40.27 1.98
CA ILE A 306 -24.71 38.86 1.95
C ILE A 306 -23.77 38.02 1.07
N ALA A 307 -23.31 38.55 -0.07
CA ALA A 307 -22.35 37.85 -0.93
C ALA A 307 -21.00 37.67 -0.24
N ALA A 308 -20.50 38.69 0.48
CA ALA A 308 -19.27 38.60 1.26
C ALA A 308 -19.39 37.58 2.40
N GLU A 309 -20.52 37.54 3.09
CA GLU A 309 -20.79 36.55 4.15
C GLU A 309 -20.87 35.14 3.57
N LEU A 310 -21.54 34.95 2.43
CA LEU A 310 -21.58 33.67 1.71
C LEU A 310 -20.19 33.20 1.28
N SER A 311 -19.34 34.11 0.80
CA SER A 311 -17.95 33.78 0.46
C SER A 311 -17.15 33.36 1.70
N THR A 312 -17.29 34.10 2.80
CA THR A 312 -16.64 33.78 4.09
C THR A 312 -17.11 32.42 4.60
N ARG A 313 -18.41 32.14 4.48
CA ARG A 313 -18.99 30.84 4.82
C ARG A 313 -18.44 29.72 3.94
N ALA A 314 -18.38 29.91 2.62
CA ALA A 314 -17.80 28.92 1.70
C ALA A 314 -16.35 28.59 2.05
N ASP A 315 -15.56 29.60 2.44
CA ASP A 315 -14.20 29.43 2.94
C ASP A 315 -14.16 28.57 4.21
N HIS A 316 -15.09 28.81 5.14
CA HIS A 316 -15.13 28.12 6.43
C HIS A 316 -15.74 26.70 6.38
N SER A 317 -16.82 26.49 5.62
CA SER A 317 -17.59 25.24 5.63
C SER A 317 -17.27 24.32 4.45
N LEU A 318 -16.80 24.86 3.32
CA LEU A 318 -16.49 24.09 2.11
C LEU A 318 -15.01 24.13 1.73
N GLY A 319 -14.20 24.94 2.43
CA GLY A 319 -12.77 25.10 2.13
C GLY A 319 -12.50 25.83 0.80
N LEU A 320 -13.50 26.55 0.27
CA LEU A 320 -13.47 27.19 -1.05
C LEU A 320 -12.81 28.57 -1.01
N ARG A 321 -11.54 28.68 -0.61
CA ARG A 321 -10.82 29.96 -0.75
C ARG A 321 -10.57 30.30 -2.22
N ARG A 322 -10.97 31.52 -2.62
CA ARG A 322 -10.44 32.17 -3.83
C ARG A 322 -8.92 32.11 -3.83
N GLY A 323 -8.34 31.41 -4.82
CA GLY A 323 -6.90 31.32 -5.04
C GLY A 323 -6.15 30.17 -4.35
N ALA A 324 -6.80 29.27 -3.60
CA ALA A 324 -6.12 28.13 -2.94
C ALA A 324 -5.85 26.91 -3.86
N SER A 325 -5.81 27.11 -5.18
CA SER A 325 -5.41 26.08 -6.15
C SER A 325 -3.90 26.09 -6.44
N GLU A 326 -3.15 27.07 -5.94
CA GLU A 326 -1.71 27.12 -6.20
C GLU A 326 -0.94 26.14 -5.29
N PRO A 327 -0.03 25.34 -5.86
CA PRO A 327 0.87 24.53 -5.05
C PRO A 327 1.72 25.40 -4.13
N ILE A 328 1.85 24.98 -2.87
CA ILE A 328 2.68 25.68 -1.88
C ILE A 328 4.08 25.09 -1.94
N ALA A 329 5.11 25.89 -2.21
CA ALA A 329 6.49 25.41 -2.20
C ALA A 329 6.98 25.15 -0.75
N LEU A 330 7.84 24.14 -0.57
CA LEU A 330 8.44 23.83 0.74
C LEU A 330 9.40 24.92 1.23
N SER A 331 10.27 25.43 0.35
CA SER A 331 11.40 26.28 0.75
C SER A 331 11.01 27.52 1.59
N PRO A 332 9.95 28.28 1.25
CA PRO A 332 9.50 29.43 2.05
C PRO A 332 9.04 29.06 3.46
N LEU A 333 8.52 27.83 3.64
CA LEU A 333 7.96 27.37 4.91
C LEU A 333 9.05 26.92 5.90
N LEU A 334 10.25 26.57 5.41
CA LEU A 334 11.36 26.07 6.24
C LEU A 334 11.77 27.06 7.34
N ALA A 335 11.62 28.37 7.10
CA ALA A 335 11.92 29.41 8.08
C ALA A 335 11.03 29.37 9.33
N ALA A 336 9.85 28.74 9.24
CA ALA A 336 8.94 28.58 10.35
C ALA A 336 9.30 27.42 11.29
N VAL A 337 10.23 26.54 10.87
CA VAL A 337 10.65 25.39 11.69
C VAL A 337 11.51 25.88 12.85
N PRO A 338 11.10 25.65 14.11
CA PRO A 338 11.84 26.16 15.25
C PRO A 338 13.13 25.37 15.47
N ALA A 339 14.19 26.06 15.86
CA ALA A 339 15.45 25.45 16.28
C ALA A 339 15.32 24.90 17.71
N THR A 340 14.60 23.79 17.88
CA THR A 340 14.43 23.12 19.17
C THR A 340 15.47 22.03 19.37
N ALA A 341 16.12 22.03 20.54
CA ALA A 341 16.94 20.91 20.99
C ALA A 341 16.04 19.75 21.44
N GLY A 342 16.26 18.54 20.90
CA GLY A 342 15.62 17.31 21.37
C GLY A 342 14.32 16.89 20.65
N GLY A 343 13.67 17.80 19.91
CA GLY A 343 12.50 17.52 19.06
C GLY A 343 12.85 17.27 17.58
N LEU A 344 11.87 16.83 16.79
CA LEU A 344 11.96 16.69 15.33
C LEU A 344 10.77 17.38 14.62
N PRO A 345 10.56 18.70 14.83
CA PRO A 345 9.56 19.46 14.10
C PRO A 345 9.92 19.54 12.62
N ALA A 346 8.93 19.31 11.78
CA ALA A 346 9.01 19.43 10.34
C ALA A 346 7.77 20.17 9.84
N VAL A 347 7.98 21.12 8.92
CA VAL A 347 6.88 21.75 8.22
C VAL A 347 6.47 20.85 7.05
N ILE A 348 5.18 20.51 6.97
CA ILE A 348 4.67 19.59 5.94
C ILE A 348 3.74 20.29 4.94
N GLY A 349 3.32 21.52 5.24
CA GLY A 349 2.34 22.24 4.46
C GLY A 349 1.89 23.51 5.15
N ALA A 350 0.76 24.05 4.71
CA ALA A 350 0.13 25.21 5.33
C ALA A 350 -1.39 25.05 5.44
N SER A 351 -1.96 25.62 6.50
CA SER A 351 -3.39 25.81 6.68
C SER A 351 -3.67 27.29 6.73
N ARG A 352 -4.63 27.78 5.93
CA ARG A 352 -5.01 29.21 5.91
C ARG A 352 -3.81 30.17 5.68
N SER A 353 -2.77 29.72 4.97
CA SER A 353 -1.48 30.41 4.74
C SER A 353 -0.52 30.45 5.93
N GLU A 354 -0.84 29.75 7.02
CA GLU A 354 0.06 29.53 8.16
C GLU A 354 0.77 28.18 8.04
N PRO A 355 2.09 28.11 8.28
CA PRO A 355 2.84 26.85 8.26
C PRO A 355 2.31 25.84 9.27
N VAL A 356 2.05 24.61 8.83
CA VAL A 356 1.63 23.51 9.70
C VAL A 356 2.83 22.61 9.98
N LEU A 357 3.17 22.48 11.27
CA LEU A 357 4.28 21.66 11.74
C LEU A 357 3.78 20.37 12.37
N VAL A 358 4.60 19.32 12.21
CA VAL A 358 4.49 18.05 12.92
C VAL A 358 5.82 17.71 13.56
N ASP A 359 5.81 17.23 14.80
CA ASP A 359 7.01 16.84 15.54
C ASP A 359 6.96 15.35 15.88
N LEU A 360 7.89 14.56 15.31
CA LEU A 360 8.00 13.12 15.56
C LEU A 360 8.38 12.78 17.01
N VAL A 361 8.68 13.75 17.86
CA VAL A 361 8.96 13.55 19.29
C VAL A 361 7.76 14.00 20.13
N ALA A 362 7.23 15.20 19.88
CA ALA A 362 6.16 15.78 20.69
C ALA A 362 4.75 15.30 20.28
N ASP A 363 4.48 15.17 18.98
CA ASP A 363 3.15 14.80 18.47
C ASP A 363 2.95 13.29 18.38
N GLY A 364 4.04 12.52 18.46
CA GLY A 364 4.02 11.07 18.40
C GLY A 364 5.29 10.46 17.82
N PRO A 365 5.90 9.45 18.47
CA PRO A 365 7.12 8.79 17.97
C PRO A 365 6.93 8.15 16.59
N HIS A 366 5.69 7.78 16.25
CA HIS A 366 5.35 7.10 15.02
C HIS A 366 4.12 7.73 14.37
N ALA A 367 4.09 7.68 13.04
CA ALA A 367 3.05 8.28 12.22
C ALA A 367 2.47 7.29 11.21
N VAL A 368 1.17 7.45 10.92
CA VAL A 368 0.49 6.76 9.83
C VAL A 368 0.01 7.79 8.81
N VAL A 369 0.29 7.52 7.53
CA VAL A 369 -0.14 8.34 6.39
C VAL A 369 -1.03 7.50 5.49
N ALA A 370 -2.30 7.90 5.31
CA ALA A 370 -3.19 7.25 4.35
C ALA A 370 -3.55 8.16 3.17
N GLY A 371 -3.72 7.55 2.00
CA GLY A 371 -4.24 8.24 0.82
C GLY A 371 -4.27 7.37 -0.41
N VAL A 372 -5.28 7.53 -1.25
CA VAL A 372 -5.38 6.84 -2.54
C VAL A 372 -4.25 7.25 -3.48
N THR A 373 -3.96 6.42 -4.48
CA THR A 373 -2.99 6.73 -5.53
C THR A 373 -3.30 8.08 -6.18
N GLY A 374 -2.28 8.92 -6.30
CA GLY A 374 -2.40 10.26 -6.89
C GLY A 374 -2.97 11.34 -5.95
N ALA A 375 -3.28 11.02 -4.68
CA ALA A 375 -3.69 12.02 -3.70
C ALA A 375 -2.53 12.92 -3.22
N GLY A 376 -1.27 12.49 -3.39
CA GLY A 376 -0.07 13.21 -2.95
C GLY A 376 0.67 12.58 -1.76
N LYS A 377 0.40 11.31 -1.44
CA LYS A 377 1.06 10.57 -0.33
C LYS A 377 2.59 10.56 -0.46
N SER A 378 3.14 10.13 -1.60
CA SER A 378 4.58 10.05 -1.78
C SER A 378 5.24 11.44 -1.75
N GLU A 379 4.58 12.46 -2.32
CA GLU A 379 5.03 13.86 -2.21
C GLU A 379 5.08 14.33 -0.74
N LEU A 380 4.05 14.04 0.07
CA LEU A 380 4.07 14.33 1.51
C LEU A 380 5.27 13.68 2.20
N LEU A 381 5.55 12.40 1.91
CA LEU A 381 6.68 11.70 2.52
C LEU A 381 8.02 12.37 2.13
N ILE A 382 8.20 12.71 0.86
CA ILE A 382 9.39 13.42 0.36
C ILE A 382 9.52 14.80 1.01
N THR A 383 8.45 15.59 1.02
CA THR A 383 8.40 16.93 1.65
C THR A 383 8.77 16.86 3.12
N TRP A 384 8.25 15.87 3.86
CA TRP A 384 8.55 15.70 5.27
C TRP A 384 10.03 15.33 5.50
N ILE A 385 10.57 14.39 4.71
CA ILE A 385 11.98 14.01 4.79
C ILE A 385 12.87 15.23 4.49
N LEU A 386 12.60 15.96 3.42
CA LEU A 386 13.38 17.13 3.02
C LEU A 386 13.27 18.28 4.04
N ALA A 387 12.11 18.51 4.64
CA ALA A 387 11.94 19.50 5.70
C ALA A 387 12.85 19.20 6.91
N LEU A 388 12.95 17.93 7.29
CA LEU A 388 13.86 17.49 8.35
C LEU A 388 15.33 17.60 7.91
N CYS A 389 15.69 17.12 6.72
CA CYS A 389 17.07 17.18 6.23
C CYS A 389 17.58 18.61 6.02
N ALA A 390 16.70 19.55 5.65
CA ALA A 390 17.07 20.96 5.47
C ALA A 390 17.30 21.68 6.82
N THR A 391 16.62 21.25 7.88
CA THR A 391 16.64 21.93 9.19
C THR A 391 17.53 21.22 10.21
N ARG A 392 17.81 19.93 10.03
CA ARG A 392 18.59 19.08 10.94
C ARG A 392 19.82 18.52 10.25
N SER A 393 20.88 18.25 11.00
CA SER A 393 22.08 17.57 10.50
C SER A 393 21.96 16.05 10.56
N SER A 394 22.84 15.32 9.85
CA SER A 394 22.90 13.85 9.92
C SER A 394 23.38 13.31 11.28
N ASP A 395 23.89 14.17 12.16
CA ASP A 395 24.20 13.82 13.55
C ASP A 395 22.94 13.82 14.44
N GLU A 396 21.86 14.48 14.00
CA GLU A 396 20.59 14.57 14.73
C GLU A 396 19.56 13.56 14.21
N VAL A 397 19.44 13.43 12.87
CA VAL A 397 18.44 12.57 12.24
C VAL A 397 19.00 11.84 11.03
N THR A 398 18.60 10.59 10.88
CA THR A 398 18.94 9.71 9.76
C THR A 398 17.70 9.00 9.28
N PHE A 399 17.67 8.62 8.00
CA PHE A 399 16.52 8.00 7.36
C PHE A 399 16.86 6.61 6.81
N LEU A 400 15.91 5.70 6.97
CA LEU A 400 15.85 4.44 6.22
C LEU A 400 14.55 4.46 5.43
N LEU A 401 14.66 4.43 4.11
CA LEU A 401 13.52 4.56 3.22
C LEU A 401 13.18 3.19 2.65
N ALA A 402 11.91 2.84 2.58
CA ALA A 402 11.43 1.60 1.97
C ALA A 402 10.30 1.91 0.99
N ASP A 403 10.50 1.58 -0.29
CA ASP A 403 9.57 1.81 -1.40
C ASP A 403 9.11 0.46 -1.96
N PHE A 404 7.83 0.12 -1.77
CA PHE A 404 7.23 -1.10 -2.28
C PHE A 404 6.26 -0.80 -3.42
N LYS A 405 6.45 -1.50 -4.55
CA LYS A 405 5.58 -1.47 -5.73
C LYS A 405 5.41 -0.06 -6.33
N GLY A 406 6.52 0.50 -6.85
CA GLY A 406 6.51 1.80 -7.54
C GLY A 406 7.90 2.39 -7.78
N GLY A 407 8.86 2.05 -6.92
CA GLY A 407 10.30 1.97 -7.20
C GLY A 407 11.00 3.24 -7.68
N THR A 408 10.44 4.42 -7.40
CA THR A 408 11.03 5.71 -7.81
C THR A 408 10.70 6.86 -6.86
N ALA A 409 9.87 6.65 -5.83
CA ALA A 409 9.44 7.75 -4.96
C ALA A 409 10.62 8.35 -4.19
N PHE A 410 11.55 7.50 -3.76
CA PHE A 410 12.69 7.91 -2.94
C PHE A 410 14.05 7.92 -3.66
N ASP A 411 14.12 7.56 -4.94
CA ASP A 411 15.38 7.49 -5.70
C ASP A 411 16.12 8.84 -5.71
N GLY A 412 15.37 9.93 -5.85
CA GLY A 412 15.91 11.28 -5.81
C GLY A 412 16.56 11.66 -4.46
N LEU A 413 16.28 10.91 -3.39
CA LEU A 413 16.81 11.15 -2.04
C LEU A 413 18.04 10.29 -1.71
N ALA A 414 18.39 9.30 -2.53
CA ALA A 414 19.49 8.36 -2.24
C ALA A 414 20.86 9.06 -2.08
N GLY A 415 21.04 10.23 -2.72
CA GLY A 415 22.25 11.05 -2.59
C GLY A 415 22.29 11.97 -1.37
N VAL A 416 21.21 12.07 -0.59
CA VAL A 416 21.15 12.94 0.59
C VAL A 416 21.89 12.30 1.76
N PRO A 417 22.82 13.01 2.44
CA PRO A 417 23.66 12.43 3.51
C PRO A 417 22.87 11.76 4.63
N HIS A 418 21.70 12.28 5.01
CA HIS A 418 20.86 11.71 6.07
C HIS A 418 20.28 10.34 5.71
N VAL A 419 20.17 10.01 4.42
CA VAL A 419 19.58 8.76 3.94
C VAL A 419 20.62 7.64 4.05
N THR A 420 20.41 6.75 5.01
CA THR A 420 21.33 5.65 5.34
C THR A 420 21.14 4.42 4.45
N GLY A 421 19.98 4.30 3.81
CA GLY A 421 19.65 3.27 2.85
C GLY A 421 18.26 3.49 2.24
N VAL A 422 18.10 3.02 1.01
CA VAL A 422 16.80 2.90 0.31
C VAL A 422 16.59 1.43 0.02
N ILE A 423 15.47 0.89 0.49
CA ILE A 423 15.06 -0.49 0.33
C ILE A 423 13.97 -0.51 -0.74
N THR A 424 14.25 -1.18 -1.85
CA THR A 424 13.32 -1.39 -2.94
C THR A 424 13.14 -2.87 -3.15
N ASP A 425 11.92 -3.31 -3.44
CA ASP A 425 11.63 -4.67 -3.95
C ASP A 425 12.33 -5.79 -3.16
N LEU A 426 11.90 -5.99 -1.91
CA LEU A 426 12.45 -7.06 -1.07
C LEU A 426 11.97 -8.42 -1.60
N ASP A 427 12.88 -9.19 -2.17
CA ASP A 427 12.71 -10.62 -2.31
C ASP A 427 12.74 -11.30 -0.91
N GLY A 428 12.43 -12.59 -0.84
CA GLY A 428 12.42 -13.31 0.44
C GLY A 428 13.76 -13.24 1.19
N SER A 429 14.88 -13.20 0.46
CA SER A 429 16.21 -13.13 1.06
C SER A 429 16.52 -11.74 1.62
N GLY A 430 16.17 -10.69 0.86
CA GLY A 430 16.27 -9.29 1.25
C GLY A 430 15.39 -8.95 2.45
N ALA A 431 14.16 -9.47 2.51
CA ALA A 431 13.27 -9.26 3.66
C ALA A 431 13.80 -9.88 4.96
N ARG A 432 14.32 -11.10 4.90
CA ARG A 432 14.96 -11.72 6.08
C ARG A 432 16.18 -10.93 6.53
N ARG A 433 17.02 -10.50 5.58
CA ARG A 433 18.17 -9.64 5.85
C ARG A 433 17.74 -8.32 6.49
N ALA A 434 16.58 -7.79 6.08
CA ALA A 434 15.97 -6.60 6.64
C ALA A 434 15.70 -6.70 8.13
N ILE A 435 15.01 -7.78 8.46
CA ILE A 435 14.56 -8.09 9.80
C ILE A 435 15.77 -8.18 10.73
N GLU A 436 16.78 -8.93 10.33
CA GLU A 436 17.99 -9.11 11.14
C GLU A 436 18.77 -7.80 11.31
N SER A 437 18.86 -6.97 10.26
CA SER A 437 19.55 -5.68 10.32
C SER A 437 18.86 -4.68 11.26
N LEU A 438 17.52 -4.62 11.22
CA LEU A 438 16.71 -3.77 12.10
C LEU A 438 16.74 -4.26 13.55
N ARG A 439 16.66 -5.58 13.79
CA ARG A 439 16.83 -6.17 15.12
C ARG A 439 18.21 -5.89 15.70
N ALA A 440 19.25 -5.96 14.86
CA ALA A 440 20.61 -5.62 15.26
C ALA A 440 20.73 -4.13 15.63
N GLU A 441 20.05 -3.24 14.89
CA GLU A 441 20.03 -1.81 15.20
C GLU A 441 19.37 -1.53 16.55
N LEU A 442 18.29 -2.23 16.85
CA LEU A 442 17.60 -2.13 18.14
C LEU A 442 18.53 -2.48 19.31
N ARG A 443 19.16 -3.67 19.25
CA ARG A 443 20.13 -4.12 20.26
C ARG A 443 21.30 -3.16 20.43
N ARG A 444 21.80 -2.62 19.32
CA ARG A 444 22.92 -1.67 19.30
C ARG A 444 22.55 -0.34 19.96
N ARG A 445 21.34 0.18 19.71
CA ARG A 445 20.84 1.40 20.35
C ARG A 445 20.61 1.19 21.84
N GLU A 446 20.00 0.07 22.23
CA GLU A 446 19.84 -0.33 23.64
C GLU A 446 21.20 -0.36 24.36
N ALA A 447 22.19 -1.04 23.79
CA ALA A 447 23.53 -1.12 24.36
C ALA A 447 24.24 0.24 24.45
N ALA A 448 24.11 1.09 23.43
CA ALA A 448 24.72 2.42 23.42
C ALA A 448 24.08 3.39 24.44
N ILE A 449 22.75 3.33 24.61
CA ILE A 449 22.04 4.11 25.62
C ILE A 449 22.41 3.63 27.03
N ALA A 450 22.46 2.31 27.24
CA ALA A 450 22.86 1.71 28.51
C ALA A 450 24.32 2.07 28.86
N ALA A 451 25.24 2.02 27.90
CA ALA A 451 26.65 2.40 28.09
C ALA A 451 26.82 3.88 28.50
N ALA A 452 25.89 4.76 28.10
CA ALA A 452 25.87 6.15 28.52
C ALA A 452 25.21 6.36 29.91
N GLY A 453 24.65 5.31 30.53
CA GLY A 453 23.91 5.39 31.78
C GLY A 453 22.60 6.19 31.66
N ALA A 454 21.99 6.18 30.48
CA ALA A 454 20.75 6.89 30.17
C ALA A 454 19.55 5.92 30.07
N ARG A 455 18.33 6.45 30.14
CA ARG A 455 17.08 5.68 29.99
C ARG A 455 16.54 5.72 28.57
N ASP A 456 16.79 6.80 27.86
CA ASP A 456 16.32 7.02 26.49
C ASP A 456 17.29 7.93 25.73
N ILE A 457 17.06 8.06 24.43
CA ILE A 457 17.87 8.87 23.51
C ILE A 457 17.83 10.38 23.80
N GLY A 458 16.84 10.86 24.56
CA GLY A 458 16.70 12.28 24.88
C GLY A 458 17.76 12.79 25.87
N ASP A 459 18.47 11.87 26.53
CA ASP A 459 19.57 12.23 27.43
C ASP A 459 20.77 12.80 26.64
N PRO A 460 21.27 14.00 26.99
CA PRO A 460 22.39 14.64 26.28
C PRO A 460 23.70 13.82 26.25
N ARG A 461 23.84 12.83 27.15
CA ARG A 461 24.99 11.91 27.17
C ARG A 461 24.95 10.90 26.01
N VAL A 462 23.78 10.62 25.46
CA VAL A 462 23.59 9.71 24.34
C VAL A 462 23.90 10.44 23.02
N ARG A 463 24.97 10.01 22.34
CA ARG A 463 25.41 10.60 21.07
C ARG A 463 24.98 9.71 19.90
N LEU A 464 23.67 9.58 19.71
CA LEU A 464 23.06 8.82 18.61
C LEU A 464 22.09 9.70 17.82
N PRO A 465 22.12 9.69 16.48
CA PRO A 465 21.05 10.29 15.70
C PRO A 465 19.75 9.50 15.87
N ARG A 466 18.62 10.21 15.84
CA ARG A 466 17.31 9.58 15.69
C ARG A 466 17.24 8.91 14.32
N LEU A 467 16.62 7.74 14.23
CA LEU A 467 16.40 7.01 12.98
C LEU A 467 14.93 7.07 12.63
N VAL A 468 14.60 7.61 11.46
CA VAL A 468 13.25 7.64 10.92
C VAL A 468 13.16 6.58 9.82
N VAL A 469 12.37 5.54 10.05
CA VAL A 469 12.07 4.50 9.06
C VAL A 469 10.78 4.90 8.34
N VAL A 470 10.89 5.21 7.05
CA VAL A 470 9.77 5.63 6.21
C VAL A 470 9.43 4.47 5.28
N VAL A 471 8.19 4.00 5.33
CA VAL A 471 7.71 2.93 4.44
C VAL A 471 6.61 3.50 3.56
N ASP A 472 6.85 3.60 2.25
CA ASP A 472 5.78 3.81 1.29
C ASP A 472 5.14 2.46 0.95
N GLU A 473 3.82 2.47 0.94
CA GLU A 473 2.98 1.30 0.68
C GLU A 473 3.22 0.10 1.61
N PHE A 474 3.10 0.35 2.91
CA PHE A 474 3.17 -0.63 3.98
C PHE A 474 2.24 -1.85 3.79
N ALA A 475 1.09 -1.67 3.15
CA ALA A 475 0.18 -2.77 2.82
C ALA A 475 0.81 -3.79 1.87
N ALA A 476 1.55 -3.33 0.84
CA ALA A 476 2.24 -4.21 -0.09
C ALA A 476 3.36 -4.97 0.63
N LEU A 477 4.15 -4.28 1.47
CA LEU A 477 5.20 -4.88 2.27
C LEU A 477 4.70 -6.06 3.13
N LEU A 478 3.58 -5.87 3.83
CA LEU A 478 3.01 -6.93 4.66
C LEU A 478 2.31 -8.03 3.88
N GLY A 479 1.82 -7.73 2.68
CA GLY A 479 1.24 -8.72 1.77
C GLY A 479 2.28 -9.74 1.31
N ASP A 480 3.47 -9.24 0.96
CA ASP A 480 4.59 -10.09 0.50
C ASP A 480 5.33 -10.74 1.68
N HIS A 481 5.48 -10.04 2.81
CA HIS A 481 6.25 -10.48 3.99
C HIS A 481 5.48 -10.29 5.31
N PRO A 482 4.51 -11.17 5.66
CA PRO A 482 3.64 -11.02 6.83
C PRO A 482 4.38 -10.98 8.18
N GLU A 483 5.53 -11.64 8.29
CA GLU A 483 6.36 -11.69 9.50
C GLU A 483 6.85 -10.32 9.97
N LEU A 484 7.00 -9.36 9.05
CA LEU A 484 7.41 -7.99 9.34
C LEU A 484 6.41 -7.26 10.25
N HIS A 485 5.15 -7.69 10.28
CA HIS A 485 4.15 -7.10 11.16
C HIS A 485 4.60 -7.13 12.63
N SER A 486 5.19 -8.24 13.06
CA SER A 486 5.67 -8.39 14.45
C SER A 486 6.84 -7.45 14.76
N LEU A 487 7.74 -7.27 13.79
CA LEU A 487 8.89 -6.38 13.91
C LEU A 487 8.48 -4.92 13.99
N PHE A 488 7.58 -4.44 13.12
CA PHE A 488 7.13 -3.04 13.16
C PHE A 488 6.33 -2.73 14.42
N ALA A 489 5.52 -3.66 14.93
CA ALA A 489 4.84 -3.49 16.21
C ALA A 489 5.83 -3.36 17.37
N ASP A 490 6.90 -4.15 17.37
CA ASP A 490 7.97 -4.11 18.36
C ASP A 490 8.81 -2.83 18.27
N LEU A 491 9.16 -2.40 17.04
CA LEU A 491 9.79 -1.10 16.78
C LEU A 491 8.91 0.06 17.25
N ALA A 492 7.59 -0.02 17.06
CA ALA A 492 6.67 1.02 17.52
C ALA A 492 6.57 1.06 19.06
N ALA A 493 6.61 -0.10 19.71
CA ALA A 493 6.53 -0.17 21.17
C ALA A 493 7.80 0.34 21.87
N ARG A 494 8.98 0.01 21.33
CA ARG A 494 10.28 0.36 21.94
C ARG A 494 10.95 1.59 21.33
N GLY A 495 10.51 2.01 20.14
CA GLY A 495 11.18 3.01 19.31
C GLY A 495 11.36 4.36 19.97
N ARG A 496 10.34 4.83 20.73
CA ARG A 496 10.39 6.12 21.45
C ARG A 496 11.65 6.27 22.31
N ALA A 497 11.97 5.28 23.14
CA ALA A 497 13.13 5.35 24.04
C ALA A 497 14.45 5.23 23.26
N LEU A 498 14.45 4.49 22.16
CA LEU A 498 15.63 4.20 21.34
C LEU A 498 15.87 5.24 20.24
N GLY A 499 14.97 6.23 20.11
CA GLY A 499 14.99 7.23 19.05
C GLY A 499 14.76 6.67 17.65
N ILE A 500 13.99 5.59 17.55
CA ILE A 500 13.50 5.07 16.29
C ILE A 500 12.08 5.59 16.09
N HIS A 501 11.83 6.21 14.94
CA HIS A 501 10.55 6.75 14.53
C HIS A 501 10.08 6.01 13.28
N LEU A 502 8.77 5.81 13.14
CA LEU A 502 8.18 5.10 12.00
C LEU A 502 7.22 6.04 11.28
N ILE A 503 7.30 6.11 9.96
CA ILE A 503 6.31 6.80 9.12
C ILE A 503 5.77 5.76 8.14
N LEU A 504 4.53 5.31 8.36
CA LEU A 504 3.92 4.21 7.62
C LEU A 504 2.89 4.75 6.63
N GLY A 505 3.24 4.75 5.35
CA GLY A 505 2.36 5.13 4.24
C GLY A 505 1.53 3.94 3.77
N THR A 506 0.23 4.12 3.56
CA THR A 506 -0.67 3.07 3.03
C THR A 506 -1.82 3.66 2.23
N GLN A 507 -2.41 2.91 1.30
CA GLN A 507 -3.68 3.32 0.67
C GLN A 507 -4.89 3.06 1.56
N ARG A 508 -4.83 2.02 2.40
CA ARG A 508 -5.90 1.62 3.33
C ARG A 508 -5.33 1.39 4.72
N ALA A 509 -6.00 1.95 5.73
CA ALA A 509 -5.57 1.80 7.11
C ALA A 509 -6.22 0.56 7.74
N VAL A 510 -7.53 0.40 7.52
CA VAL A 510 -8.31 -0.71 8.09
C VAL A 510 -7.88 -2.03 7.46
N GLY A 511 -7.62 -3.04 8.30
CA GLY A 511 -7.21 -4.38 7.89
C GLY A 511 -5.71 -4.55 7.57
N VAL A 512 -5.00 -3.45 7.30
CA VAL A 512 -3.54 -3.46 7.07
C VAL A 512 -2.79 -3.22 8.38
N ILE A 513 -3.16 -2.18 9.13
CA ILE A 513 -2.47 -1.80 10.36
C ILE A 513 -3.29 -2.31 11.56
N ARG A 514 -2.72 -3.25 12.33
CA ARG A 514 -3.38 -3.77 13.55
C ARG A 514 -3.43 -2.73 14.66
N ASP A 515 -4.39 -2.90 15.56
CA ASP A 515 -4.66 -1.98 16.69
C ASP A 515 -3.45 -1.73 17.58
N ASN A 516 -2.61 -2.75 17.82
CA ASN A 516 -1.40 -2.61 18.63
C ASN A 516 -0.35 -1.68 18.00
N LEU A 517 -0.26 -1.65 16.67
CA LEU A 517 0.63 -0.72 15.96
C LEU A 517 0.00 0.67 15.88
N LEU A 518 -1.29 0.77 15.54
CA LEU A 518 -2.05 2.04 15.51
C LEU A 518 -2.05 2.77 16.87
N ALA A 519 -2.08 2.04 17.99
CA ALA A 519 -2.02 2.60 19.33
C ALA A 519 -0.69 3.30 19.64
N ASN A 520 0.40 2.90 18.97
CA ASN A 520 1.72 3.51 19.10
C ASN A 520 1.98 4.62 18.06
N CYS A 521 1.04 4.86 17.14
CA CYS A 521 1.10 5.90 16.11
C CYS A 521 0.04 6.99 16.34
N PRO A 522 0.26 7.91 17.31
CA PRO A 522 -0.74 8.96 17.60
C PRO A 522 -0.72 10.10 16.58
N LEU A 523 0.35 10.27 15.81
CA LEU A 523 0.40 11.21 14.68
C LEU A 523 -0.23 10.57 13.44
N ARG A 524 -1.31 11.13 12.94
CA ARG A 524 -2.10 10.52 11.86
C ARG A 524 -2.40 11.56 10.80
N ILE A 525 -2.01 11.27 9.56
CA ILE A 525 -2.27 12.14 8.41
C ILE A 525 -3.10 11.35 7.41
N SER A 526 -4.21 11.92 6.96
CA SER A 526 -5.00 11.34 5.88
C SER A 526 -5.15 12.35 4.76
N LEU A 527 -4.60 12.01 3.59
CA LEU A 527 -5.05 12.58 2.33
C LEU A 527 -6.40 11.93 1.95
N ARG A 528 -6.88 12.22 0.75
CA ARG A 528 -8.10 11.62 0.22
C ARG A 528 -8.06 10.09 0.30
N VAL A 529 -9.06 9.51 0.97
CA VAL A 529 -9.30 8.07 1.04
C VAL A 529 -10.63 7.73 0.35
N THR A 530 -10.78 6.50 -0.14
CA THR A 530 -12.04 6.06 -0.79
C THR A 530 -13.14 5.82 0.23
N ASP A 531 -12.79 5.12 1.32
CA ASP A 531 -13.75 4.58 2.28
C ASP A 531 -13.81 5.44 3.55
N ALA A 532 -15.03 5.82 3.98
CA ALA A 532 -15.24 6.58 5.21
C ALA A 532 -14.72 5.85 6.47
N ALA A 533 -14.63 4.51 6.43
CA ALA A 533 -14.07 3.69 7.49
C ALA A 533 -12.57 3.95 7.73
N ASP A 534 -11.78 4.14 6.67
CA ASP A 534 -10.36 4.48 6.78
C ASP A 534 -10.17 5.87 7.40
N SER A 535 -10.97 6.85 6.97
CA SER A 535 -10.99 8.19 7.57
C SER A 535 -11.32 8.13 9.06
N ARG A 536 -12.35 7.36 9.44
CA ARG A 536 -12.74 7.20 10.86
C ARG A 536 -11.66 6.51 11.69
N ALA A 537 -11.03 5.47 11.16
CA ALA A 537 -9.99 4.73 11.87
C ALA A 537 -8.77 5.62 12.19
N LEU A 538 -8.38 6.50 11.27
CA LEU A 538 -7.24 7.40 11.48
C LEU A 538 -7.63 8.68 12.21
N LEU A 539 -8.60 9.42 11.68
CA LEU A 539 -8.92 10.77 12.13
C LEU A 539 -10.04 10.84 13.15
N GLY A 540 -10.87 9.79 13.27
CA GLY A 540 -12.10 9.82 14.06
C GLY A 540 -13.28 10.51 13.37
N THR A 541 -13.09 11.04 12.16
CA THR A 541 -14.12 11.70 11.35
C THR A 541 -14.15 11.11 9.93
N GLU A 542 -15.13 11.50 9.11
CA GLU A 542 -15.25 11.06 7.71
C GLU A 542 -14.70 12.08 6.70
N ASP A 543 -14.05 13.13 7.18
CA ASP A 543 -13.70 14.31 6.36
C ASP A 543 -12.70 13.99 5.25
N ALA A 544 -11.76 13.07 5.48
CA ALA A 544 -10.78 12.70 4.47
C ALA A 544 -11.41 11.94 3.28
N ALA A 545 -12.52 11.21 3.51
CA ALA A 545 -13.26 10.55 2.43
C ALA A 545 -14.07 11.55 1.59
N ARG A 546 -14.40 12.72 2.16
CA ARG A 546 -15.10 13.82 1.49
C ARG A 546 -14.17 14.76 0.73
N LEU A 547 -12.85 14.59 0.84
CA LEU A 547 -11.91 15.42 0.07
C LEU A 547 -12.15 15.26 -1.44
N PRO A 548 -12.14 16.37 -2.20
CA PRO A 548 -12.42 16.34 -3.63
C PRO A 548 -11.35 15.53 -4.38
N GLY A 549 -11.77 14.91 -5.49
CA GLY A 549 -10.85 14.26 -6.41
C GLY A 549 -10.18 15.22 -7.39
N GLY A 550 -9.33 14.66 -8.25
CA GLY A 550 -8.69 15.44 -9.33
C GLY A 550 -7.61 16.39 -8.83
N VAL A 551 -7.19 17.31 -9.70
CA VAL A 551 -6.03 18.19 -9.49
C VAL A 551 -6.24 19.15 -8.32
N SER A 552 -7.46 19.67 -8.13
CA SER A 552 -7.80 20.60 -7.05
C SER A 552 -7.68 19.94 -5.66
N GLY A 553 -7.96 18.64 -5.54
CA GLY A 553 -7.85 17.90 -4.29
C GLY A 553 -6.47 17.33 -3.97
N ARG A 554 -5.51 17.31 -4.92
CA ARG A 554 -4.17 16.74 -4.69
C ARG A 554 -3.41 17.52 -3.63
N GLY A 555 -2.87 16.82 -2.62
CA GLY A 555 -2.17 17.45 -1.50
C GLY A 555 -3.10 18.08 -0.46
N ALA A 556 -4.42 18.02 -0.62
CA ALA A 556 -5.32 18.32 0.50
C ALA A 556 -5.28 17.15 1.50
N ALA A 557 -5.08 17.46 2.77
CA ALA A 557 -4.95 16.48 3.83
C ALA A 557 -5.57 16.98 5.13
N PHE A 558 -5.77 16.05 6.05
CA PHE A 558 -6.04 16.33 7.45
C PHE A 558 -4.91 15.72 8.29
N VAL A 559 -4.44 16.47 9.28
CA VAL A 559 -3.50 15.99 10.29
C VAL A 559 -4.20 15.93 11.65
N ARG A 560 -3.93 14.87 12.41
CA ARG A 560 -4.32 14.74 13.80
C ARG A 560 -3.10 14.34 14.62
N ARG A 561 -2.66 15.24 15.48
CA ARG A 561 -1.57 15.04 16.45
C ARG A 561 -2.13 14.46 17.75
N ALA A 562 -1.25 13.96 18.63
CA ALA A 562 -1.66 13.38 19.92
C ALA A 562 -2.49 14.35 20.79
N GLY A 563 -2.20 15.65 20.74
CA GLY A 563 -2.89 16.68 21.52
C GLY A 563 -4.14 17.28 20.87
N ASP A 564 -4.45 16.92 19.63
CA ASP A 564 -5.53 17.56 18.87
C ASP A 564 -6.91 17.00 19.26
N ALA A 565 -7.84 17.91 19.57
CA ALA A 565 -9.25 17.56 19.81
C ALA A 565 -9.98 17.18 18.51
N SER A 566 -9.61 17.81 17.39
CA SER A 566 -10.15 17.57 16.06
C SER A 566 -9.03 17.64 15.00
N PRO A 567 -9.15 16.91 13.88
CA PRO A 567 -8.18 17.02 12.79
C PRO A 567 -8.10 18.44 12.23
N GLU A 568 -6.89 18.89 11.91
CA GLU A 568 -6.64 20.16 11.22
C GLU A 568 -6.50 19.91 9.71
N GLN A 569 -7.22 20.67 8.89
CA GLN A 569 -7.08 20.61 7.44
C GLN A 569 -5.87 21.42 6.98
N LEU A 570 -5.09 20.87 6.05
CA LEU A 570 -3.93 21.54 5.47
C LEU A 570 -3.75 21.20 3.99
N ARG A 571 -2.91 21.99 3.32
CA ARG A 571 -2.37 21.70 1.99
C ARG A 571 -0.90 21.32 2.13
N ILE A 572 -0.54 20.13 1.63
CA ILE A 572 0.84 19.64 1.62
C ILE A 572 1.70 20.49 0.69
N ALA A 573 2.90 20.84 1.17
CA ALA A 573 3.88 21.57 0.38
C ALA A 573 4.53 20.65 -0.68
N LEU A 574 4.87 21.23 -1.83
CA LEU A 574 5.65 20.57 -2.87
C LEU A 574 7.14 20.80 -2.65
N SER A 575 7.88 19.72 -2.80
CA SER A 575 9.33 19.71 -2.88
C SER A 575 9.80 20.01 -4.31
N ALA A 576 10.95 20.68 -4.41
CA ALA A 576 11.63 20.95 -5.67
C ALA A 576 13.04 20.30 -5.66
N PRO A 577 13.67 20.07 -6.83
CA PRO A 577 15.05 19.59 -6.90
C PRO A 577 16.05 20.46 -6.12
N ALA A 578 15.77 21.76 -5.98
CA ALA A 578 16.55 22.67 -5.17
C ALA A 578 16.51 22.34 -3.67
N ASP A 579 15.39 21.82 -3.15
CA ASP A 579 15.26 21.39 -1.76
C ASP A 579 16.11 20.13 -1.50
N VAL A 580 16.18 19.21 -2.47
CA VAL A 580 17.08 18.03 -2.41
C VAL A 580 18.54 18.48 -2.37
N ALA A 581 18.92 19.42 -3.23
CA ALA A 581 20.27 19.97 -3.23
C ALA A 581 20.61 20.68 -1.91
N ALA A 582 19.67 21.45 -1.34
CA ALA A 582 19.84 22.11 -0.05
C ALA A 582 20.00 21.10 1.09
N ALA A 583 19.18 20.04 1.11
CA ALA A 583 19.32 18.92 2.05
C ALA A 583 20.67 18.20 1.91
N ALA A 584 21.17 18.02 0.67
CA ALA A 584 22.45 17.38 0.41
C ALA A 584 23.66 18.16 0.95
N LEU A 585 23.54 19.49 1.04
CA LEU A 585 24.58 20.35 1.62
C LEU A 585 24.61 20.31 3.16
N LYS A 586 23.56 19.78 3.81
CA LYS A 586 23.44 19.77 5.27
C LYS A 586 24.07 18.51 5.89
N VAL A 587 25.40 18.46 5.86
CA VAL A 587 26.17 17.31 6.38
C VAL A 587 26.44 17.45 7.88
N GLY A 588 26.34 16.35 8.63
CA GLY A 588 26.84 16.27 10.02
C GLY A 588 28.37 16.17 10.09
N HIS A 589 28.92 16.11 11.31
CA HIS A 589 30.35 15.97 11.53
C HIS A 589 30.88 14.57 11.20
N ARG A 590 30.00 13.57 11.16
CA ARG A 590 30.36 12.18 10.87
C ARG A 590 29.50 11.65 9.73
N ALA A 591 30.11 10.79 8.91
CA ALA A 591 29.35 9.99 7.97
C ALA A 591 28.34 9.14 8.78
N PRO A 592 27.04 9.21 8.46
CA PRO A 592 26.04 8.47 9.21
C PRO A 592 26.28 6.98 9.00
N ARG A 593 26.18 6.23 10.12
CA ARG A 593 26.25 4.78 10.07
C ARG A 593 25.06 4.28 9.25
N ARG A 594 25.32 3.28 8.41
CA ARG A 594 24.27 2.57 7.68
C ARG A 594 23.86 1.34 8.49
N PRO A 595 22.69 1.33 9.16
CA PRO A 595 22.20 0.14 9.87
C PRO A 595 22.00 -1.03 8.91
N TRP A 596 21.74 -0.69 7.65
CA TRP A 596 21.59 -1.60 6.54
C TRP A 596 22.78 -1.51 5.60
N LEU A 597 23.52 -2.61 5.43
CA LEU A 597 24.60 -2.66 4.45
C LEU A 597 24.04 -3.03 3.07
N PRO A 598 24.64 -2.51 1.97
CA PRO A 598 24.22 -2.89 0.63
C PRO A 598 24.36 -4.40 0.45
N GLU A 599 23.61 -4.98 -0.47
CA GLU A 599 23.84 -6.38 -0.88
C GLU A 599 25.30 -6.61 -1.23
N LEU A 600 25.78 -7.82 -0.92
CA LEU A 600 27.11 -8.21 -1.35
C LEU A 600 27.22 -8.05 -2.88
N PRO A 601 28.34 -7.53 -3.38
CA PRO A 601 28.52 -7.29 -4.80
C PRO A 601 28.36 -8.59 -5.61
N LYS A 602 27.92 -8.48 -6.87
CA LYS A 602 27.83 -9.63 -7.77
C LYS A 602 29.20 -10.09 -8.28
N LEU A 603 30.14 -9.15 -8.37
CA LEU A 603 31.51 -9.37 -8.81
C LEU A 603 32.45 -8.74 -7.79
N LEU A 604 33.44 -9.52 -7.35
CA LEU A 604 34.40 -9.14 -6.33
C LEU A 604 35.77 -9.61 -6.80
N THR A 605 36.78 -8.75 -6.85
CA THR A 605 38.14 -9.16 -7.22
C THR A 605 38.97 -9.50 -5.97
N LEU A 606 40.06 -10.24 -6.15
CA LEU A 606 41.01 -10.49 -5.06
C LEU A 606 41.67 -9.18 -4.57
N ASP A 607 41.94 -8.24 -5.47
CA ASP A 607 42.51 -6.92 -5.11
C ASP A 607 41.54 -6.10 -4.26
N ASP A 608 40.24 -6.13 -4.57
CA ASP A 608 39.20 -5.51 -3.74
C ASP A 608 39.21 -6.07 -2.31
N LEU A 609 39.36 -7.40 -2.17
CA LEU A 609 39.43 -8.06 -0.87
C LEU A 609 40.67 -7.68 -0.09
N VAL A 610 41.84 -7.64 -0.72
CA VAL A 610 43.09 -7.23 -0.09
C VAL A 610 43.00 -5.78 0.40
N GLY A 611 42.46 -4.88 -0.42
CA GLY A 611 42.24 -3.49 -0.05
C GLY A 611 41.29 -3.32 1.14
N ARG A 612 40.23 -4.12 1.21
CA ARG A 612 39.29 -4.14 2.35
C ARG A 612 39.91 -4.71 3.62
N SER A 613 40.59 -5.85 3.49
CA SER A 613 41.30 -6.53 4.59
C SER A 613 42.26 -5.59 5.32
N ALA A 614 43.02 -4.78 4.58
CA ALA A 614 43.95 -3.80 5.16
C ALA A 614 43.26 -2.65 5.93
N ALA A 615 41.98 -2.36 5.63
CA ALA A 615 41.20 -1.30 6.27
C ALA A 615 40.36 -1.80 7.45
N GLU A 616 40.17 -3.11 7.61
CA GLU A 616 39.38 -3.70 8.68
C GLU A 616 40.16 -3.78 10.00
N ARG A 617 39.47 -3.52 11.13
CA ARG A 617 40.08 -3.68 12.47
C ARG A 617 40.31 -5.14 12.84
N ASP A 618 39.42 -6.01 12.37
CA ASP A 618 39.47 -7.47 12.60
C ASP A 618 40.04 -8.16 11.34
N ALA A 619 41.18 -7.67 10.85
CA ALA A 619 41.77 -8.18 9.62
C ALA A 619 42.08 -9.70 9.72
N PRO A 620 41.93 -10.45 8.63
CA PRO A 620 42.39 -11.84 8.53
C PRO A 620 43.83 -11.99 9.03
N PRO A 621 44.16 -13.10 9.73
CA PRO A 621 45.52 -13.38 10.18
C PRO A 621 46.51 -13.35 9.01
N ALA A 622 47.77 -12.96 9.29
CA ALA A 622 48.82 -12.99 8.29
C ALA A 622 48.98 -14.41 7.71
N GLY A 623 48.99 -14.52 6.38
CA GLY A 623 49.07 -15.80 5.67
C GLY A 623 47.73 -16.54 5.50
N ALA A 624 46.60 -15.96 5.93
CA ALA A 624 45.28 -16.51 5.65
C ALA A 624 44.94 -16.39 4.15
N VAL A 625 44.22 -17.39 3.62
CA VAL A 625 43.73 -17.39 2.24
C VAL A 625 42.38 -16.68 2.21
N LEU A 626 42.29 -15.58 1.47
CA LEU A 626 41.07 -14.80 1.33
C LEU A 626 40.12 -15.50 0.36
N LEU A 627 38.87 -15.68 0.75
CA LEU A 627 37.86 -16.35 -0.07
C LEU A 627 36.87 -15.37 -0.70
N GLY A 628 36.35 -14.43 0.09
CA GLY A 628 35.17 -13.67 -0.30
C GLY A 628 34.76 -12.65 0.74
N LEU A 629 33.63 -11.99 0.49
CA LEU A 629 32.97 -11.10 1.44
C LEU A 629 31.75 -11.83 2.01
N ALA A 630 31.72 -12.04 3.33
CA ALA A 630 30.56 -12.60 4.02
C ALA A 630 29.56 -11.50 4.39
N ASP A 631 28.30 -11.87 4.60
CA ASP A 631 27.23 -10.97 5.06
C ASP A 631 26.68 -11.46 6.41
N GLU A 632 26.77 -10.58 7.41
CA GLU A 632 26.28 -10.81 8.78
C GLU A 632 25.31 -9.69 9.17
N PRO A 633 24.06 -9.72 8.68
CA PRO A 633 23.07 -8.66 8.96
C PRO A 633 22.76 -8.52 10.45
N GLU A 634 22.78 -9.61 11.21
CA GLU A 634 22.56 -9.64 12.66
C GLU A 634 23.65 -8.90 13.48
N HIS A 635 24.81 -8.66 12.85
CA HIS A 635 25.93 -7.87 13.38
C HIS A 635 26.16 -6.58 12.59
N GLN A 636 25.36 -6.31 11.55
CA GLN A 636 25.50 -5.16 10.64
C GLN A 636 26.92 -5.02 10.07
N ARG A 637 27.52 -6.13 9.62
CA ARG A 637 28.87 -6.11 9.04
C ARG A 637 28.98 -7.08 7.86
N GLN A 638 29.97 -6.81 7.03
CA GLN A 638 30.34 -7.65 5.89
C GLN A 638 31.84 -7.98 5.97
N PRO A 639 32.25 -8.94 6.82
CA PRO A 639 33.65 -9.22 7.04
C PRO A 639 34.24 -10.01 5.88
N VAL A 640 35.56 -9.91 5.70
CA VAL A 640 36.29 -10.78 4.77
C VAL A 640 36.24 -12.23 5.27
N ALA A 641 35.72 -13.14 4.43
CA ALA A 641 35.77 -14.57 4.66
C ALA A 641 37.14 -15.12 4.25
N PHE A 642 37.76 -15.92 5.11
CA PHE A 642 39.10 -16.48 4.89
C PHE A 642 39.23 -17.93 5.40
N LEU A 643 40.29 -18.59 4.95
CA LEU A 643 40.83 -19.83 5.52
C LEU A 643 42.13 -19.52 6.27
N GLY A 644 42.19 -19.85 7.55
CA GLY A 644 43.38 -19.71 8.38
C GLY A 644 44.22 -20.99 8.41
N ALA A 645 45.43 -20.91 8.98
CA ALA A 645 46.32 -22.06 9.14
C ALA A 645 45.75 -23.18 10.05
N SER A 646 44.76 -22.84 10.90
CA SER A 646 44.06 -23.81 11.75
C SER A 646 42.92 -24.54 11.05
N ASP A 647 42.53 -24.11 9.85
CA ASP A 647 41.46 -24.76 9.09
C ASP A 647 41.98 -26.09 8.51
N ARG A 648 41.30 -27.19 8.85
CA ARG A 648 41.68 -28.55 8.45
C ARG A 648 41.35 -28.87 6.98
N GLY A 649 40.46 -28.09 6.37
CA GLY A 649 40.06 -28.25 4.97
C GLY A 649 38.75 -27.54 4.64
N LEU A 650 38.52 -27.36 3.34
CA LEU A 650 37.32 -26.78 2.77
C LEU A 650 36.74 -27.69 1.68
N LEU A 651 35.48 -28.08 1.83
CA LEU A 651 34.72 -28.70 0.74
C LEU A 651 33.91 -27.62 0.01
N VAL A 652 34.03 -27.54 -1.31
CA VAL A 652 33.30 -26.63 -2.18
C VAL A 652 32.32 -27.43 -3.02
N LEU A 653 31.03 -27.18 -2.82
CA LEU A 653 29.92 -27.84 -3.51
C LEU A 653 29.18 -26.83 -4.37
N GLY A 654 28.78 -27.19 -5.57
CA GLY A 654 27.98 -26.29 -6.40
C GLY A 654 27.52 -26.92 -7.70
N GLY A 655 26.49 -26.35 -8.33
CA GLY A 655 26.07 -26.75 -9.67
C GLY A 655 27.09 -26.39 -10.76
N PRO A 656 26.84 -26.78 -12.02
CA PRO A 656 27.65 -26.32 -13.15
C PRO A 656 27.72 -24.79 -13.21
N ALA A 657 28.90 -24.23 -13.52
CA ALA A 657 29.17 -22.78 -13.61
C ALA A 657 28.88 -21.96 -12.33
N SER A 658 28.73 -22.61 -11.18
CA SER A 658 28.47 -21.95 -9.88
C SER A 658 29.71 -21.26 -9.27
N GLY A 659 30.92 -21.63 -9.71
CA GLY A 659 32.19 -21.07 -9.21
C GLY A 659 33.07 -22.04 -8.40
N VAL A 660 32.80 -23.36 -8.43
CA VAL A 660 33.60 -24.39 -7.73
C VAL A 660 35.09 -24.29 -8.10
N SER A 661 35.42 -24.42 -9.39
CA SER A 661 36.81 -24.32 -9.86
C SER A 661 37.46 -22.96 -9.55
N ASN A 662 36.68 -21.86 -9.58
CA ASN A 662 37.17 -20.54 -9.20
C ASN A 662 37.59 -20.47 -7.72
N ALA A 663 36.88 -21.15 -6.82
CA ALA A 663 37.28 -21.22 -5.41
C ALA A 663 38.67 -21.88 -5.25
N LEU A 664 38.94 -22.94 -6.01
CA LEU A 664 40.24 -23.61 -6.01
C LEU A 664 41.32 -22.75 -6.68
N ASP A 665 41.00 -22.12 -7.81
CA ASP A 665 41.90 -21.17 -8.49
C ASP A 665 42.28 -20.00 -7.56
N LEU A 666 41.33 -19.52 -6.75
CA LEU A 666 41.53 -18.43 -5.80
C LEU A 666 42.51 -18.84 -4.67
N VAL A 667 42.36 -20.05 -4.14
CA VAL A 667 43.31 -20.61 -3.16
C VAL A 667 44.70 -20.77 -3.79
N GLN A 668 44.75 -21.34 -5.00
CA GLN A 668 46.00 -21.58 -5.72
C GLN A 668 46.76 -20.28 -6.04
N ALA A 669 46.04 -19.23 -6.45
CA ALA A 669 46.62 -17.95 -6.80
C ALA A 669 47.32 -17.25 -5.62
N GLN A 670 46.86 -17.53 -4.39
CA GLN A 670 47.40 -16.98 -3.15
C GLN A 670 48.55 -17.82 -2.58
N LEU A 671 48.51 -19.15 -2.73
CA LEU A 671 49.52 -20.08 -2.22
C LEU A 671 50.57 -20.46 -3.29
N ARG A 672 51.03 -19.50 -4.09
CA ARG A 672 51.90 -19.73 -5.27
C ARG A 672 53.11 -20.62 -4.95
N GLY A 673 53.17 -21.81 -5.56
CA GLY A 673 54.25 -22.79 -5.36
C GLY A 673 54.11 -23.67 -4.10
N ALA A 674 53.15 -23.37 -3.23
CA ALA A 674 52.79 -24.18 -2.06
C ALA A 674 51.43 -24.89 -2.22
N ALA A 675 50.75 -24.75 -3.35
CA ALA A 675 49.53 -25.49 -3.69
C ALA A 675 49.82 -26.59 -4.72
N VAL A 676 49.42 -27.82 -4.42
CA VAL A 676 49.47 -28.98 -5.31
C VAL A 676 48.05 -29.29 -5.77
N ARG A 677 47.74 -29.04 -7.04
CA ARG A 677 46.43 -29.39 -7.61
C ARG A 677 46.49 -30.75 -8.30
N LEU A 678 45.55 -31.62 -7.96
CA LEU A 678 45.41 -32.90 -8.63
C LEU A 678 45.00 -32.70 -10.10
N PRO A 679 45.71 -33.34 -11.03
CA PRO A 679 45.41 -33.27 -12.46
C PRO A 679 44.09 -33.96 -12.79
N ALA A 680 43.38 -33.50 -13.83
CA ALA A 680 42.14 -34.12 -14.27
C ALA A 680 42.38 -35.33 -15.20
N HIS A 681 43.58 -35.42 -15.79
CA HIS A 681 43.97 -36.53 -16.66
C HIS A 681 44.10 -37.84 -15.84
N PRO A 682 43.40 -38.93 -16.18
CA PRO A 682 43.35 -40.15 -15.36
C PRO A 682 44.71 -40.76 -14.99
N GLU A 683 45.65 -40.82 -15.93
CA GLU A 683 47.01 -41.35 -15.69
C GLU A 683 47.79 -40.49 -14.69
N ARG A 684 47.69 -39.17 -14.84
CA ARG A 684 48.42 -38.23 -13.98
C ARG A 684 47.74 -38.12 -12.62
N LEU A 685 46.41 -38.27 -12.57
CA LEU A 685 45.64 -38.31 -11.32
C LEU A 685 46.11 -39.49 -10.49
N TRP A 686 46.23 -40.67 -11.12
CA TRP A 686 46.76 -41.86 -10.47
C TRP A 686 48.15 -41.60 -9.87
N ASP A 687 49.08 -41.07 -10.67
CA ASP A 687 50.45 -40.81 -10.21
C ASP A 687 50.50 -39.77 -9.09
N ALA A 688 49.77 -38.66 -9.25
CA ALA A 688 49.76 -37.57 -8.28
C ALA A 688 49.16 -38.03 -6.94
N VAL A 689 48.08 -38.81 -6.97
CA VAL A 689 47.47 -39.39 -5.76
C VAL A 689 48.40 -40.43 -5.13
N ALA A 690 49.10 -41.24 -5.94
CA ALA A 690 50.09 -42.18 -5.43
C ALA A 690 51.26 -41.45 -4.73
N ALA A 691 51.84 -40.43 -5.37
CA ALA A 691 52.92 -39.65 -4.81
C ALA A 691 52.52 -38.94 -3.51
N LEU A 692 51.34 -38.32 -3.48
CA LEU A 692 50.84 -37.67 -2.27
C LEU A 692 50.52 -38.67 -1.15
N HIS A 693 50.10 -39.88 -1.50
CA HIS A 693 49.84 -40.94 -0.53
C HIS A 693 51.13 -41.40 0.15
N GLU A 694 52.25 -41.39 -0.55
CA GLU A 694 53.57 -41.67 0.02
C GLU A 694 54.07 -40.50 0.86
N GLU A 695 54.12 -39.30 0.29
CA GLU A 695 54.66 -38.11 0.93
C GLU A 695 53.72 -36.90 0.81
N LEU A 696 53.31 -36.36 1.95
CA LEU A 696 52.53 -35.12 1.99
C LEU A 696 53.42 -33.91 1.72
N PRO A 697 52.89 -32.84 1.10
CA PRO A 697 53.66 -31.62 0.95
C PRO A 697 53.91 -30.95 2.31
N ARG A 698 54.83 -29.98 2.34
CA ARG A 698 55.28 -29.34 3.58
C ARG A 698 54.12 -28.64 4.32
N PRO A 699 54.15 -28.54 5.67
CA PRO A 699 53.13 -27.78 6.42
C PRO A 699 52.96 -26.34 5.90
N GLY A 700 51.72 -25.86 5.84
CA GLY A 700 51.36 -24.56 5.26
C GLY A 700 51.12 -24.60 3.73
N SER A 701 51.23 -25.78 3.12
CA SER A 701 50.81 -26.05 1.74
C SER A 701 49.30 -26.35 1.63
N ALA A 702 48.80 -26.42 0.40
CA ALA A 702 47.45 -26.92 0.12
C ALA A 702 47.45 -28.03 -0.94
N VAL A 703 46.54 -29.00 -0.79
CA VAL A 703 46.22 -29.98 -1.84
C VAL A 703 44.82 -29.69 -2.35
N LEU A 704 44.72 -29.46 -3.66
CA LEU A 704 43.49 -29.04 -4.33
C LEU A 704 42.98 -30.18 -5.21
N VAL A 705 41.73 -30.58 -5.02
CA VAL A 705 41.08 -31.62 -5.84
C VAL A 705 39.85 -31.02 -6.48
N ASP A 706 39.89 -30.79 -7.80
CA ASP A 706 38.73 -30.25 -8.51
C ASP A 706 37.89 -31.38 -9.12
N ASP A 707 36.58 -31.16 -9.20
CA ASP A 707 35.62 -32.09 -9.82
C ASP A 707 35.76 -33.56 -9.33
N LEU A 708 35.84 -33.80 -8.02
CA LEU A 708 36.10 -35.13 -7.44
C LEU A 708 35.10 -36.20 -7.93
N ASP A 709 33.82 -35.84 -8.04
CA ASP A 709 32.75 -36.73 -8.53
C ASP A 709 32.77 -36.93 -10.05
N GLY A 710 33.45 -36.07 -10.82
CA GLY A 710 33.66 -36.22 -12.25
C GLY A 710 34.96 -36.96 -12.60
N VAL A 711 36.06 -36.75 -11.87
CA VAL A 711 37.38 -37.33 -12.20
C VAL A 711 37.51 -38.80 -11.81
N ALA A 712 37.00 -39.22 -10.65
CA ALA A 712 37.14 -40.61 -10.20
C ALA A 712 36.42 -41.63 -11.11
N PRO A 713 35.18 -41.39 -11.60
CA PRO A 713 34.50 -42.32 -12.50
C PRO A 713 35.12 -42.45 -13.90
N ARG A 714 36.09 -41.59 -14.28
CA ARG A 714 36.83 -41.73 -15.55
C ARG A 714 37.83 -42.89 -15.51
N LEU A 715 38.19 -43.35 -14.32
CA LEU A 715 39.02 -44.53 -14.11
C LEU A 715 38.16 -45.81 -14.10
N PRO A 716 38.70 -46.97 -14.51
CA PRO A 716 38.01 -48.24 -14.33
C PRO A 716 37.69 -48.50 -12.84
N PRO A 717 36.65 -49.30 -12.52
CA PRO A 717 36.14 -49.42 -11.14
C PRO A 717 37.19 -49.74 -10.07
N GLU A 718 38.14 -50.64 -10.37
CA GLU A 718 39.23 -51.00 -9.46
C GLU A 718 40.15 -49.80 -9.16
N TYR A 719 40.54 -49.05 -10.19
CA TYR A 719 41.39 -47.87 -10.05
C TYR A 719 40.66 -46.71 -9.38
N ALA A 720 39.39 -46.49 -9.74
CA ALA A 720 38.54 -45.47 -9.15
C ALA A 720 38.37 -45.71 -7.64
N GLN A 721 38.18 -46.97 -7.23
CA GLN A 721 38.11 -47.34 -5.81
C GLN A 721 39.41 -47.00 -5.08
N ILE A 722 40.56 -47.43 -5.60
CA ILE A 722 41.87 -47.17 -4.98
C ILE A 722 42.15 -45.67 -4.87
N VAL A 723 41.93 -44.91 -5.95
CA VAL A 723 42.13 -43.45 -5.94
C VAL A 723 41.26 -42.78 -4.90
N THR A 724 39.99 -43.17 -4.80
CA THR A 724 39.07 -42.56 -3.85
C THR A 724 39.42 -42.90 -2.39
N GLU A 725 39.80 -44.15 -2.11
CA GLU A 725 40.30 -44.58 -0.80
C GLU A 725 41.58 -43.82 -0.41
N ARG A 726 42.49 -43.61 -1.36
CA ARG A 726 43.72 -42.83 -1.13
C ARG A 726 43.41 -41.35 -0.88
N ILE A 727 42.49 -40.74 -1.62
CA ILE A 727 42.04 -39.36 -1.38
C ILE A 727 41.38 -39.25 0.00
N GLU A 728 40.54 -40.21 0.40
CA GLU A 728 39.96 -40.23 1.74
C GLU A 728 41.04 -40.29 2.83
N ALA A 729 42.06 -41.14 2.67
CA ALA A 729 43.19 -41.22 3.58
C ALA A 729 44.03 -39.91 3.60
N LEU A 730 44.21 -39.27 2.44
CA LEU A 730 44.88 -37.97 2.33
C LEU A 730 44.15 -36.90 3.12
N VAL A 731 42.82 -36.82 3.00
CA VAL A 731 42.02 -35.84 3.75
C VAL A 731 42.22 -35.99 5.26
N ARG A 732 42.26 -37.24 5.76
CA ARG A 732 42.49 -37.51 7.20
C ARG A 732 43.90 -37.10 7.64
N ARG A 733 44.92 -37.45 6.86
CA ARG A 733 46.34 -37.20 7.21
C ARG A 733 46.76 -35.73 7.05
N ALA A 734 46.23 -35.04 6.04
CA ALA A 734 46.61 -33.66 5.73
C ALA A 734 46.27 -32.71 6.88
N ALA A 735 45.12 -32.91 7.53
CA ALA A 735 44.69 -32.12 8.68
C ALA A 735 45.71 -32.15 9.84
N ASP A 736 46.26 -33.34 10.15
CA ASP A 736 47.24 -33.51 11.23
C ASP A 736 48.64 -33.00 10.82
N ALA A 737 48.94 -32.98 9.53
CA ALA A 737 50.22 -32.52 8.97
C ALA A 737 50.27 -31.00 8.71
N GLY A 738 49.19 -30.25 9.00
CA GLY A 738 49.12 -28.82 8.71
C GLY A 738 49.07 -28.51 7.21
N VAL A 739 48.51 -29.41 6.40
CA VAL A 739 48.29 -29.26 4.96
C VAL A 739 46.79 -29.00 4.72
N LEU A 740 46.47 -27.92 4.02
CA LEU A 740 45.09 -27.53 3.75
C LEU A 740 44.52 -28.37 2.60
N MET A 741 43.46 -29.14 2.87
CA MET A 741 42.72 -29.84 1.81
C MET A 741 41.60 -28.95 1.27
N VAL A 742 41.55 -28.73 -0.04
CA VAL A 742 40.41 -28.07 -0.71
C VAL A 742 39.86 -28.98 -1.78
N VAL A 743 38.60 -29.38 -1.66
CA VAL A 743 37.97 -30.35 -2.57
C VAL A 743 36.74 -29.72 -3.20
N GLY A 744 36.69 -29.68 -4.53
CA GLY A 744 35.53 -29.32 -5.32
C GLY A 744 34.74 -30.56 -5.74
N ALA A 745 33.42 -30.51 -5.61
CA ALA A 745 32.52 -31.54 -6.13
C ALA A 745 31.16 -30.94 -6.53
N HIS A 746 30.46 -31.59 -7.45
CA HIS A 746 29.13 -31.19 -7.89
C HIS A 746 28.02 -31.99 -7.21
N ARG A 747 28.27 -33.27 -6.90
CA ARG A 747 27.30 -34.19 -6.30
C ARG A 747 27.90 -34.96 -5.12
N LEU A 748 27.08 -35.17 -4.10
CA LEU A 748 27.43 -36.00 -2.94
C LEU A 748 26.86 -37.41 -3.12
N THR A 749 27.53 -38.25 -3.89
CA THR A 749 27.12 -39.66 -4.09
C THR A 749 28.24 -40.64 -3.75
N GLY A 750 27.85 -41.80 -3.19
CA GLY A 750 28.75 -42.92 -2.96
C GLY A 750 29.98 -42.56 -2.11
N PRO A 751 31.21 -42.87 -2.58
CA PRO A 751 32.44 -42.54 -1.87
C PRO A 751 32.65 -41.03 -1.59
N VAL A 752 32.14 -40.14 -2.45
CA VAL A 752 32.30 -38.69 -2.30
C VAL A 752 31.55 -38.19 -1.06
N SER A 753 30.40 -38.78 -0.73
CA SER A 753 29.64 -38.46 0.49
C SER A 753 30.45 -38.76 1.76
N ARG A 754 31.20 -39.87 1.79
CA ARG A 754 32.07 -40.23 2.93
C ARG A 754 33.23 -39.24 3.09
N ILE A 755 33.85 -38.85 1.98
CA ILE A 755 34.91 -37.84 1.99
C ILE A 755 34.36 -36.49 2.48
N ALA A 756 33.15 -36.10 2.05
CA ALA A 756 32.51 -34.86 2.46
C ALA A 756 32.24 -34.78 3.98
N GLU A 757 32.01 -35.91 4.66
CA GLU A 757 31.85 -35.98 6.12
C GLU A 757 33.12 -35.60 6.90
N LEU A 758 34.29 -35.68 6.26
CA LEU A 758 35.57 -35.36 6.89
C LEU A 758 35.87 -33.86 6.94
N PHE A 759 35.15 -33.05 6.15
CA PHE A 759 35.39 -31.63 6.06
C PHE A 759 34.59 -30.86 7.12
N PRO A 760 35.26 -30.08 7.99
CA PRO A 760 34.59 -29.28 9.01
C PRO A 760 33.90 -28.04 8.42
N ARG A 761 34.42 -27.52 7.31
CA ARG A 761 33.90 -26.33 6.64
C ARG A 761 33.43 -26.70 5.23
N ARG A 762 32.25 -26.20 4.88
CA ARG A 762 31.59 -26.46 3.61
C ARG A 762 31.12 -25.15 3.00
N LEU A 763 31.52 -24.91 1.76
CA LEU A 763 31.04 -23.84 0.92
C LEU A 763 30.03 -24.41 -0.07
N VAL A 764 28.76 -24.05 0.08
CA VAL A 764 27.70 -24.45 -0.85
C VAL A 764 27.37 -23.27 -1.77
N LEU A 765 27.74 -23.41 -3.04
CA LEU A 765 27.46 -22.50 -4.16
C LEU A 765 26.12 -22.86 -4.81
N PRO A 766 25.58 -22.04 -5.73
CA PRO A 766 24.22 -22.19 -6.22
C PRO A 766 24.05 -23.47 -7.06
N TYR A 767 22.84 -24.01 -7.00
CA TYR A 767 22.37 -25.13 -7.83
C TYR A 767 21.19 -24.69 -8.69
N ALA A 768 20.92 -25.43 -9.76
CA ALA A 768 19.80 -25.12 -10.66
C ALA A 768 18.42 -25.35 -10.01
N THR A 769 18.33 -26.31 -9.08
CA THR A 769 17.07 -26.65 -8.41
C THR A 769 17.22 -26.68 -6.90
N ARG A 770 16.11 -26.42 -6.20
CA ARG A 770 16.04 -26.50 -4.73
C ARG A 770 16.34 -27.90 -4.20
N VAL A 771 15.99 -28.93 -4.97
CA VAL A 771 16.26 -30.34 -4.62
C VAL A 771 17.76 -30.61 -4.65
N ASP A 772 18.43 -30.19 -5.73
CA ASP A 772 19.89 -30.39 -5.85
C ASP A 772 20.64 -29.65 -4.75
N HIS A 773 20.24 -28.41 -4.44
CA HIS A 773 20.80 -27.63 -3.33
C HIS A 773 20.67 -28.36 -1.99
N ALA A 774 19.50 -28.94 -1.72
CA ALA A 774 19.27 -29.71 -0.50
C ALA A 774 20.10 -31.00 -0.46
N SER A 775 20.20 -31.72 -1.58
CA SER A 775 21.00 -32.94 -1.70
C SER A 775 22.51 -32.68 -1.55
N ALA A 776 22.98 -31.48 -1.87
CA ALA A 776 24.34 -31.03 -1.61
C ALA A 776 24.59 -30.58 -0.16
N GLY A 777 23.60 -30.74 0.74
CA GLY A 777 23.71 -30.34 2.14
C GLY A 777 23.42 -28.85 2.39
N GLY A 778 22.88 -28.14 1.41
CA GLY A 778 22.38 -26.78 1.57
C GLY A 778 21.03 -26.74 2.28
N ASP A 779 20.77 -25.68 3.04
CA ASP A 779 19.45 -25.45 3.64
C ASP A 779 18.44 -25.05 2.55
N PRO A 780 17.35 -25.81 2.34
CA PRO A 780 16.35 -25.53 1.32
C PRO A 780 15.70 -24.15 1.46
N SER A 781 15.64 -23.56 2.66
CA SER A 781 15.08 -22.21 2.87
C SER A 781 15.96 -21.10 2.29
N THR A 782 17.22 -21.41 2.00
CA THR A 782 18.21 -20.46 1.48
C THR A 782 18.55 -20.66 0.01
N PHE A 783 17.77 -21.49 -0.68
CA PHE A 783 17.88 -21.66 -2.12
C PHE A 783 17.47 -20.37 -2.84
N ASP A 784 18.34 -19.88 -3.72
CA ASP A 784 18.09 -18.75 -4.60
C ASP A 784 18.51 -19.12 -6.02
N ALA A 785 17.52 -19.18 -6.92
CA ALA A 785 17.74 -19.51 -8.33
C ALA A 785 18.37 -18.37 -9.13
N ALA A 786 18.31 -17.13 -8.63
CA ALA A 786 18.87 -15.94 -9.25
C ALA A 786 20.28 -15.59 -8.72
N ALA A 787 20.81 -16.39 -7.79
CA ALA A 787 22.12 -16.18 -7.19
C ALA A 787 23.22 -16.14 -8.27
N PRO A 788 24.07 -15.09 -8.31
CA PRO A 788 25.16 -15.02 -9.28
C PRO A 788 26.24 -16.07 -8.98
N SER A 789 27.06 -16.41 -9.97
CA SER A 789 28.22 -17.27 -9.77
C SER A 789 29.12 -16.74 -8.63
N GLY A 790 29.60 -17.65 -7.79
CA GLY A 790 30.39 -17.34 -6.59
C GLY A 790 29.56 -16.93 -5.36
N ARG A 791 28.24 -16.73 -5.48
CA ARG A 791 27.36 -16.50 -4.32
C ARG A 791 27.11 -17.82 -3.60
N GLY A 792 27.52 -17.97 -2.36
CA GLY A 792 27.33 -19.22 -1.63
C GLY A 792 27.11 -19.04 -0.14
N ARG A 793 27.10 -20.16 0.58
CA ARG A 793 27.08 -20.18 2.04
C ARG A 793 28.28 -20.92 2.60
N LEU A 794 28.95 -20.31 3.58
CA LEU A 794 30.06 -20.88 4.34
C LEU A 794 29.78 -20.65 5.82
N ASP A 795 29.83 -21.71 6.62
CA ASP A 795 29.56 -21.67 8.07
C ASP A 795 28.22 -20.98 8.40
N GLY A 796 27.19 -21.26 7.60
CA GLY A 796 25.85 -20.68 7.75
C GLY A 796 25.71 -19.22 7.27
N ARG A 797 26.80 -18.56 6.85
CA ARG A 797 26.79 -17.17 6.40
C ARG A 797 26.78 -17.09 4.88
N THR A 798 26.01 -16.16 4.32
CA THR A 798 26.04 -15.86 2.89
C THR A 798 27.37 -15.18 2.56
N LEU A 799 28.02 -15.57 1.45
CA LEU A 799 29.22 -14.89 0.95
C LEU A 799 29.19 -14.71 -0.56
N GLN A 800 29.96 -13.75 -1.03
CA GLN A 800 30.37 -13.65 -2.43
C GLN A 800 31.85 -14.02 -2.51
N LEU A 801 32.18 -15.07 -3.26
CA LEU A 801 33.57 -15.40 -3.59
C LEU A 801 34.21 -14.31 -4.46
N ALA A 802 35.49 -14.06 -4.21
CA ALA A 802 36.30 -13.30 -5.14
C ALA A 802 36.62 -14.10 -6.39
N MET A 803 36.76 -13.39 -7.51
CA MET A 803 37.27 -13.94 -8.74
C MET A 803 38.78 -14.17 -8.62
N ALA A 804 39.22 -15.38 -8.97
CA ALA A 804 40.62 -15.69 -9.08
C ALA A 804 41.27 -14.85 -10.19
N PRO A 805 42.48 -14.31 -10.00
CA PRO A 805 43.14 -13.44 -10.97
C PRO A 805 43.52 -14.15 -12.28
N SER A 806 43.66 -15.47 -12.24
CA SER A 806 43.95 -16.31 -13.41
C SER A 806 43.40 -17.71 -13.19
N ALA A 807 42.72 -18.26 -14.19
CA ALA A 807 42.34 -19.66 -14.18
C ALA A 807 43.59 -20.55 -14.25
N TRP A 808 43.60 -21.63 -13.46
CA TRP A 808 44.64 -22.63 -13.60
C TRP A 808 44.56 -23.30 -14.97
N ARG A 809 45.74 -23.59 -15.55
CA ARG A 809 45.87 -24.38 -16.75
C ARG A 809 46.79 -25.54 -16.44
N GLU A 810 46.30 -26.74 -16.73
CA GLU A 810 47.12 -27.93 -16.68
C GLU A 810 48.16 -27.86 -17.80
N SER A 811 49.44 -27.88 -17.41
CA SER A 811 50.57 -27.96 -18.35
C SER A 811 51.07 -29.40 -18.38
N PHE A 812 51.10 -29.99 -19.57
CA PHE A 812 51.60 -31.35 -19.77
C PHE A 812 52.91 -31.31 -20.55
N GLU A 813 53.96 -31.88 -19.97
CA GLU A 813 55.09 -32.33 -20.78
C GLU A 813 54.75 -33.73 -21.32
N PRO A 814 54.85 -33.95 -22.65
CA PRO A 814 54.65 -35.27 -23.22
C PRO A 814 55.77 -36.21 -22.74
N ASP A 815 55.38 -37.39 -22.25
CA ASP A 815 56.35 -38.42 -21.86
C ASP A 815 57.15 -38.87 -23.09
N ALA A 816 58.46 -39.08 -22.91
CA ALA A 816 59.33 -39.55 -23.99
C ALA A 816 58.95 -40.98 -24.41
N PRO A 817 58.95 -41.29 -25.73
CA PRO A 817 58.66 -42.63 -26.20
C PRO A 817 59.76 -43.60 -25.73
N TRP A 818 59.34 -44.74 -25.21
CA TRP A 818 60.24 -45.79 -24.76
C TRP A 818 60.80 -46.59 -25.93
N ILE A 819 62.08 -46.96 -25.83
CA ILE A 819 62.81 -47.70 -26.86
C ILE A 819 63.40 -48.96 -26.22
N PRO A 820 63.20 -50.15 -26.83
CA PRO A 820 63.82 -51.39 -26.36
C PRO A 820 65.34 -51.27 -26.24
N SER A 821 65.84 -51.58 -25.04
CA SER A 821 67.28 -51.52 -24.72
C SER A 821 67.87 -52.90 -24.37
N ALA A 822 67.06 -53.82 -23.86
CA ALA A 822 67.44 -55.20 -23.59
C ALA A 822 67.74 -55.99 -24.88
N ALA A 823 68.51 -57.08 -24.73
CA ALA A 823 68.81 -57.99 -25.84
C ALA A 823 67.54 -58.70 -26.37
N LEU A 824 66.65 -59.07 -25.45
CA LEU A 824 65.34 -59.65 -25.73
C LEU A 824 64.27 -58.84 -25.00
N THR A 825 63.19 -58.51 -25.71
CA THR A 825 61.99 -57.90 -25.15
C THR A 825 60.77 -58.69 -25.61
N GLY A 826 59.97 -59.22 -24.70
CA GLY A 826 58.66 -59.76 -25.02
C GLY A 826 57.64 -58.63 -25.06
N VAL A 827 56.79 -58.61 -26.08
CA VAL A 827 55.68 -57.66 -26.24
C VAL A 827 54.38 -58.43 -26.35
N VAL A 828 53.49 -58.23 -25.39
CA VAL A 828 52.13 -58.74 -25.41
C VAL A 828 51.23 -57.64 -25.92
N ALA A 829 50.74 -57.76 -27.14
CA ALA A 829 49.88 -56.75 -27.75
C ALA A 829 48.80 -57.42 -28.60
N ARG A 830 47.57 -56.90 -28.53
CA ARG A 830 46.54 -57.22 -29.52
C ARG A 830 46.88 -56.54 -30.83
N ARG A 831 46.39 -57.08 -31.95
CA ARG A 831 46.54 -56.46 -33.29
C ARG A 831 45.81 -55.11 -33.36
N SER A 832 46.44 -54.06 -32.87
CA SER A 832 45.92 -52.70 -32.84
C SER A 832 46.71 -51.77 -33.80
N PRO A 833 46.08 -50.70 -34.33
CA PRO A 833 46.79 -49.71 -35.13
C PRO A 833 47.96 -49.04 -34.38
N ALA A 834 47.80 -48.81 -33.08
CA ALA A 834 48.85 -48.24 -32.23
C ALA A 834 50.03 -49.20 -32.05
N GLY A 835 49.75 -50.48 -31.76
CA GLY A 835 50.77 -51.52 -31.64
C GLY A 835 51.55 -51.69 -32.95
N ARG A 836 50.88 -51.67 -34.11
CA ARG A 836 51.57 -51.76 -35.42
C ARG A 836 52.52 -50.59 -35.67
N ARG A 837 52.13 -49.36 -35.31
CA ARG A 837 52.99 -48.18 -35.45
C ARG A 837 54.21 -48.27 -34.54
N ALA A 838 54.02 -48.73 -33.31
CA ALA A 838 55.12 -48.93 -32.37
C ALA A 838 56.13 -49.97 -32.88
N LEU A 839 55.65 -51.10 -33.42
CA LEU A 839 56.51 -52.14 -34.00
C LEU A 839 57.30 -51.61 -35.21
N ALA A 840 56.64 -50.91 -36.14
CA ALA A 840 57.32 -50.29 -37.29
C ALA A 840 58.36 -49.25 -36.86
N ALA A 841 58.03 -48.42 -35.87
CA ALA A 841 58.93 -47.41 -35.33
C ALA A 841 60.15 -48.00 -34.58
N TRP A 842 60.06 -49.24 -34.10
CA TRP A 842 61.20 -49.98 -33.54
C TRP A 842 62.04 -50.62 -34.65
N GLU A 843 61.42 -51.18 -35.70
CA GLU A 843 62.13 -51.71 -36.88
C GLU A 843 62.94 -50.63 -37.59
N GLU A 844 62.37 -49.43 -37.78
CA GLU A 844 63.08 -48.27 -38.34
C GLU A 844 64.30 -47.85 -37.52
N ARG A 845 64.29 -48.14 -36.22
CA ARG A 845 65.40 -47.88 -35.28
C ARG A 845 66.37 -49.06 -35.14
N GLY A 846 66.25 -50.09 -35.99
CA GLY A 846 67.17 -51.23 -36.04
C GLY A 846 66.88 -52.34 -35.04
N VAL A 847 65.69 -52.38 -34.43
CA VAL A 847 65.24 -53.49 -33.57
C VAL A 847 64.55 -54.54 -34.43
N ARG A 848 64.94 -55.81 -34.31
CA ARG A 848 64.32 -56.90 -35.09
C ARG A 848 63.05 -57.37 -34.39
N VAL A 849 61.90 -57.27 -35.04
CA VAL A 849 60.60 -57.72 -34.52
C VAL A 849 60.27 -59.12 -35.06
N LEU A 850 59.90 -60.05 -34.18
CA LEU A 850 59.54 -61.44 -34.53
C LEU A 850 58.23 -61.83 -33.84
N GLY A 851 57.43 -62.70 -34.47
CA GLY A 851 56.29 -63.34 -33.79
C GLY A 851 56.73 -64.41 -32.79
N VAL A 852 55.91 -64.71 -31.78
CA VAL A 852 56.18 -65.76 -30.77
C VAL A 852 56.52 -67.11 -31.41
N GLU A 853 55.73 -67.58 -32.38
CA GLU A 853 55.98 -68.87 -33.06
C GLU A 853 57.28 -68.87 -33.88
N ALA A 854 57.58 -67.75 -34.54
CA ALA A 854 58.79 -67.59 -35.35
C ALA A 854 60.06 -67.61 -34.48
N TYR A 855 60.01 -67.02 -33.29
CA TYR A 855 61.11 -67.05 -32.34
C TYR A 855 61.36 -68.46 -31.78
N VAL A 856 60.30 -69.19 -31.44
CA VAL A 856 60.42 -70.57 -30.91
C VAL A 856 60.98 -71.54 -31.95
N ALA A 857 60.67 -71.34 -33.23
CA ALA A 857 61.19 -72.18 -34.32
C ALA A 857 62.71 -72.03 -34.50
N GLU A 858 63.28 -70.83 -34.32
CA GLU A 858 64.71 -70.55 -34.52
C GLU A 858 65.32 -69.62 -33.44
N PRO A 859 65.51 -70.10 -32.19
CA PRO A 859 65.99 -69.23 -31.09
C PRO A 859 67.44 -68.75 -31.26
N ALA A 860 68.27 -69.51 -31.97
CA ALA A 860 69.72 -69.30 -32.06
C ALA A 860 70.16 -68.28 -33.15
N ALA A 861 69.26 -67.83 -34.02
CA ALA A 861 69.58 -66.97 -35.18
C ALA A 861 69.68 -65.46 -34.86
N VAL A 862 69.91 -65.11 -33.59
CA VAL A 862 69.54 -63.80 -33.03
C VAL A 862 70.68 -63.06 -32.28
N ALA A 863 71.87 -63.65 -32.19
CA ALA A 863 72.94 -63.24 -31.26
C ALA A 863 73.60 -61.85 -31.46
N THR A 864 73.21 -61.01 -32.43
CA THR A 864 73.89 -59.74 -32.74
C THR A 864 72.99 -58.49 -32.78
N ALA A 865 71.67 -58.62 -32.57
CA ALA A 865 70.73 -57.50 -32.62
C ALA A 865 69.73 -57.53 -31.46
N ARG A 866 69.17 -56.37 -31.08
CA ARG A 866 68.07 -56.29 -30.12
C ARG A 866 66.81 -56.88 -30.75
N VAL A 867 66.15 -57.79 -30.04
CA VAL A 867 64.98 -58.49 -30.57
C VAL A 867 63.75 -58.26 -29.72
N VAL A 868 62.67 -57.90 -30.41
CA VAL A 868 61.33 -57.79 -29.85
C VAL A 868 60.53 -58.99 -30.34
N VAL A 869 60.09 -59.84 -29.42
CA VAL A 869 59.15 -60.92 -29.71
C VAL A 869 57.76 -60.41 -29.42
N VAL A 870 56.86 -60.39 -30.40
CA VAL A 870 55.48 -59.91 -30.24
C VAL A 870 54.48 -61.04 -30.42
N GLY A 871 53.43 -61.06 -29.60
CA GLY A 871 52.36 -62.04 -29.70
C GLY A 871 51.09 -61.58 -28.99
N GLU A 872 49.97 -62.20 -29.34
CA GLU A 872 48.72 -62.02 -28.60
C GLU A 872 48.79 -62.75 -27.24
N PRO A 873 47.96 -62.38 -26.25
CA PRO A 873 47.99 -63.04 -24.93
C PRO A 873 47.92 -64.56 -24.98
N ASP A 874 47.17 -65.12 -25.92
CA ASP A 874 47.01 -66.57 -26.09
C ASP A 874 48.29 -67.23 -26.64
N ASP A 875 49.04 -66.55 -27.51
CA ASP A 875 50.31 -67.06 -28.07
C ASP A 875 51.35 -67.22 -26.96
N TRP A 876 51.43 -66.23 -26.07
CA TRP A 876 52.31 -66.24 -24.90
C TRP A 876 51.93 -67.30 -23.87
N GLN A 877 50.64 -67.52 -23.63
CA GLN A 877 50.17 -68.58 -22.74
C GLN A 877 50.46 -69.98 -23.27
N ARG A 878 50.35 -70.19 -24.59
CA ARG A 878 50.72 -71.48 -25.23
C ARG A 878 52.21 -71.79 -25.09
N GLN A 879 53.06 -70.76 -25.12
CA GLN A 879 54.52 -70.86 -25.00
C GLN A 879 55.01 -70.51 -23.59
N TRP A 880 54.47 -71.17 -22.56
CA TRP A 880 54.75 -70.86 -21.15
C TRP A 880 56.23 -70.84 -20.76
N ARG A 881 57.08 -71.67 -21.41
CA ARG A 881 58.53 -71.69 -21.14
C ARG A 881 59.21 -70.39 -21.57
N LEU A 882 58.86 -69.89 -22.76
CA LEU A 882 59.36 -68.62 -23.27
C LEU A 882 58.83 -67.46 -22.42
N LEU A 883 57.56 -67.50 -22.02
CA LEU A 883 56.99 -66.50 -21.12
C LEU A 883 57.69 -66.50 -19.75
N ALA A 884 58.02 -67.67 -19.19
CA ALA A 884 58.74 -67.78 -17.93
C ALA A 884 60.18 -67.23 -18.01
N ASP A 885 60.87 -67.50 -19.12
CA ASP A 885 62.21 -67.00 -19.43
C ASP A 885 62.22 -65.47 -19.57
N VAL A 886 61.35 -64.93 -20.43
CA VAL A 886 61.24 -63.48 -20.65
C VAL A 886 60.85 -62.75 -19.37
N ARG A 887 59.93 -63.29 -18.58
CA ARG A 887 59.52 -62.70 -17.30
C ARG A 887 60.64 -62.71 -16.25
N GLY A 888 61.54 -63.69 -16.31
CA GLY A 888 62.61 -63.87 -15.33
C GLY A 888 63.79 -62.92 -15.57
N ASP A 889 64.34 -62.93 -16.78
CA ASP A 889 65.64 -62.31 -17.07
C ASP A 889 65.59 -61.18 -18.12
N HIS A 890 64.40 -60.86 -18.65
CA HIS A 890 64.25 -59.92 -19.77
C HIS A 890 63.14 -58.88 -19.53
N ASP A 891 62.99 -57.97 -20.50
CA ASP A 891 61.93 -56.96 -20.50
C ASP A 891 60.64 -57.56 -21.07
N LEU A 892 59.56 -57.52 -20.31
CA LEU A 892 58.22 -57.87 -20.75
C LEU A 892 57.35 -56.61 -20.82
N VAL A 893 56.91 -56.25 -22.02
CA VAL A 893 56.02 -55.14 -22.29
C VAL A 893 54.61 -55.67 -22.51
N ILE A 894 53.64 -55.14 -21.78
CA ILE A 894 52.23 -55.48 -21.93
C ILE A 894 51.48 -54.22 -22.38
N ASP A 895 50.95 -54.25 -23.60
CA ASP A 895 50.12 -53.17 -24.13
C ASP A 895 48.88 -52.97 -23.25
N ALA A 896 48.45 -51.72 -23.05
CA ALA A 896 47.30 -51.40 -22.20
C ALA A 896 45.99 -52.07 -22.67
N SER A 897 45.87 -52.47 -23.94
CA SER A 897 44.74 -53.27 -24.45
C SER A 897 44.70 -54.72 -23.96
N CYS A 898 45.77 -55.20 -23.32
CA CYS A 898 45.90 -56.53 -22.71
C CYS A 898 45.80 -56.48 -21.16
N ALA A 899 45.16 -55.44 -20.61
CA ALA A 899 45.07 -55.22 -19.16
C ALA A 899 44.47 -56.39 -18.39
N SER A 900 43.45 -57.07 -18.96
CA SER A 900 42.79 -58.22 -18.34
C SER A 900 43.72 -59.42 -18.17
N GLU A 901 44.71 -59.57 -19.04
CA GLU A 901 45.64 -60.71 -19.02
C GLU A 901 46.92 -60.42 -18.23
N LEU A 902 47.16 -59.18 -17.80
CA LEU A 902 48.39 -58.77 -17.10
C LEU A 902 48.68 -59.67 -15.89
N ARG A 903 47.68 -59.97 -15.06
CA ARG A 903 47.86 -60.83 -13.86
C ARG A 903 48.26 -62.25 -14.21
N VAL A 904 47.67 -62.81 -15.27
CA VAL A 904 47.94 -64.19 -15.71
C VAL A 904 49.33 -64.29 -16.33
N LEU A 905 49.73 -63.29 -17.10
CA LEU A 905 51.00 -63.29 -17.84
C LEU A 905 52.21 -62.95 -16.94
N THR A 906 52.06 -61.99 -16.03
CA THR A 906 53.16 -61.49 -15.18
C THR A 906 53.18 -62.11 -13.79
N GLY A 907 52.05 -62.61 -13.28
CA GLY A 907 51.91 -62.98 -11.86
C GLY A 907 51.79 -61.79 -10.89
N PHE A 908 51.82 -60.55 -11.37
CA PHE A 908 51.62 -59.35 -10.57
C PHE A 908 50.21 -59.31 -9.99
N ARG A 909 50.09 -59.08 -8.67
CA ARG A 909 48.80 -59.11 -7.95
C ARG A 909 48.25 -57.73 -7.55
N GLY A 910 49.05 -56.67 -7.67
CA GLY A 910 48.62 -55.30 -7.35
C GLY A 910 47.84 -54.63 -8.48
N ALA A 911 47.59 -53.34 -8.31
CA ALA A 911 47.15 -52.44 -9.40
C ALA A 911 48.39 -51.74 -9.97
N PRO A 912 48.74 -51.94 -11.26
CA PRO A 912 49.89 -51.28 -11.85
C PRO A 912 49.59 -49.79 -12.04
N PRO A 913 50.58 -48.95 -12.41
CA PRO A 913 50.32 -47.56 -12.81
C PRO A 913 49.22 -47.50 -13.88
N TYR A 914 48.23 -46.62 -13.73
CA TYR A 914 47.12 -46.58 -14.69
C TYR A 914 47.62 -46.18 -16.08
N CYS A 915 47.25 -46.98 -17.09
CA CYS A 915 47.49 -46.75 -18.51
C CYS A 915 46.16 -46.64 -19.23
N GLU A 916 45.95 -45.58 -20.01
CA GLU A 916 44.73 -45.41 -20.80
C GLU A 916 44.74 -46.37 -22.02
N PRO A 917 43.77 -47.30 -22.12
CA PRO A 917 43.72 -48.24 -23.24
C PRO A 917 43.61 -47.52 -24.58
N GLY A 918 44.49 -47.85 -25.53
CA GLY A 918 44.49 -47.26 -26.88
C GLY A 918 45.28 -45.96 -27.03
N ALA A 919 45.81 -45.38 -25.95
CA ALA A 919 46.62 -44.16 -25.98
C ALA A 919 48.12 -44.38 -26.31
N GLY A 920 48.48 -45.54 -26.89
CA GLY A 920 49.88 -45.92 -27.11
C GLY A 920 50.64 -46.10 -25.79
N ARG A 921 50.00 -46.71 -24.81
CA ARG A 921 50.52 -46.93 -23.45
C ARG A 921 50.74 -48.41 -23.21
N ALA A 922 51.81 -48.74 -22.48
CA ALA A 922 52.12 -50.09 -22.08
C ALA A 922 52.75 -50.13 -20.69
N TRP A 923 52.74 -51.32 -20.08
CA TRP A 923 53.48 -51.61 -18.86
C TRP A 923 54.78 -52.33 -19.20
N LEU A 924 55.90 -51.82 -18.72
CA LEU A 924 57.20 -52.48 -18.75
C LEU A 924 57.43 -53.21 -17.44
N ILE A 925 57.75 -54.50 -17.53
CA ILE A 925 58.18 -55.35 -16.43
C ILE A 925 59.60 -55.80 -16.75
N SER A 926 60.59 -55.24 -16.08
CA SER A 926 62.00 -55.62 -16.26
C SER A 926 62.40 -56.64 -15.20
N ALA A 927 62.78 -57.86 -15.61
CA ALA A 927 63.27 -58.92 -14.72
C ALA A 927 62.39 -59.17 -13.47
N GLY A 928 61.07 -59.20 -13.66
CA GLY A 928 60.10 -59.46 -12.59
C GLY A 928 59.85 -58.30 -11.61
N ALA A 929 60.36 -57.09 -11.88
CA ALA A 929 60.07 -55.89 -11.10
C ALA A 929 58.60 -55.45 -11.21
N ASP A 930 58.21 -54.48 -10.37
CA ASP A 930 56.86 -53.90 -10.46
C ASP A 930 56.63 -53.22 -11.81
N PRO A 931 55.42 -53.32 -12.39
CA PRO A 931 55.12 -52.73 -13.68
C PRO A 931 55.28 -51.20 -13.67
N VAL A 932 56.00 -50.66 -14.67
CA VAL A 932 56.16 -49.21 -14.88
C VAL A 932 55.44 -48.79 -16.15
N ARG A 933 54.75 -47.65 -16.13
CA ARG A 933 54.09 -47.11 -17.33
C ARG A 933 55.13 -46.56 -18.32
N ILE A 934 55.03 -46.98 -19.58
CA ILE A 934 55.84 -46.49 -20.70
C ILE A 934 54.94 -46.00 -21.84
N VAL A 935 55.49 -45.11 -22.66
CA VAL A 935 54.85 -44.64 -23.90
C VAL A 935 55.43 -45.39 -25.09
N LEU A 936 54.56 -46.00 -25.89
CA LEU A 936 54.96 -46.63 -27.14
C LEU A 936 55.18 -45.55 -28.21
N PRO A 937 56.19 -45.69 -29.08
CA PRO A 937 56.40 -44.74 -30.17
C PRO A 937 55.20 -44.75 -31.12
N SER A 938 54.79 -43.54 -31.53
CA SER A 938 53.62 -43.29 -32.38
C SER A 938 53.95 -43.20 -33.85
#